data_AF-A0A3D1UF18-F1
#
_entry.id   AF-A0A3D1UF18-F1
#
_cell.length_a   1.000
_cell.length_b   1.000
_cell.length_c   1.000
_cell.angle_alpha   90.00
_cell.angle_beta   90.00
_cell.angle_gamma   90.00
#
_symmetry.space_group_name_H-M   'P 1'
#
loop_
_entity.id
_entity.type
_entity.pdbx_description
1 polymer ?
#
loop_
_entity_poly.entity_id
_entity_poly.type
_entity_poly.pdbx_seq_one_letter_code
_entity_poly.pdbx_strand_id
1 'polypeptide(L)'
;MKARHVCAVLGLAIAAGTVVFMRALVASNDAQAETVATRLLRTVPVEPTARTMRATLDFRPDGRVMQGPPLRATFATAADLAPSGEVAVTRALFSQRRLETPPVGTTLTFLGRKGAYRLKLAKIIEWDRPLRGYPNAFVSPETAAAIGEEWTPYVPQTAAELAPGFRSDAGRNFDRARGLLLWAAALTALCLLVNTLFLSVEAKRRDYAILRVLGLTRGGLVRKVWAEAFKLSLIGYVVGAAGASAAVWAYTAWDAALFPEGCVLPLSAFLLSGALTFGASFVAALAALRPALAVKPLEAASFRPPRHRPWGMMLSFAFGFGAFVAVEVWGASLTKAFVPSKEWPDAIVSILPGGVSSFDIEKLRKLEGVRRISELQPLQVNLLPLEELKGPGAAFGGRGGKAYRNALLLASDYVPPFRFVAGDRAAATNALFTGDACLVTEMMARARHLSLGDGLRLDCGRGFVLNLKVAGIVDLNWHMVTSRGLVRGLNRMPVNTDGPVFVSFDTLAAADRRPQEFVHMTHLWLDYEPDFLAQYGVFEAGRRVEKEIVSALNGANLVTKEGEVRGNTVRLHARDEVAEGTLAHGNDLVGSMARIPFIFVVVVSLGFISLLVADADARRKSFAVLRAIGATRPQLAWILAADALKVAGAGLVLGLAGGSLTGWLCTFATRKMMANWGLPAGFALPWGAVGRGACLAFACVVLLALPVAWTLVCRAMRRR
;
A
#
# COMPACT_ATOMS: atom_id res chain seq x y z
N MET A 1 41.24 -3.58 15.68
CA MET A 1 40.03 -2.84 16.13
C MET A 1 39.31 -3.66 17.20
N LYS A 2 38.73 -3.08 18.26
CA LYS A 2 37.93 -3.87 19.22
C LYS A 2 36.63 -4.32 18.54
N ALA A 3 36.09 -5.49 18.88
CA ALA A 3 34.88 -6.05 18.26
C ALA A 3 33.69 -5.06 18.20
N ARG A 4 33.52 -4.24 19.25
CA ARG A 4 32.51 -3.17 19.31
C ARG A 4 32.64 -2.10 18.21
N HIS A 5 33.87 -1.77 17.80
CA HIS A 5 34.11 -0.79 16.74
C HIS A 5 33.73 -1.34 15.37
N VAL A 6 33.92 -2.65 15.15
CA VAL A 6 33.55 -3.33 13.91
C VAL A 6 32.02 -3.31 13.74
N CYS A 7 31.26 -3.64 14.79
CA CYS A 7 29.79 -3.60 14.74
C CYS A 7 29.25 -2.19 14.42
N ALA A 8 29.86 -1.14 14.99
CA ALA A 8 29.46 0.23 14.71
C ALA A 8 29.74 0.66 13.27
N VAL A 9 30.92 0.30 12.75
CA VAL A 9 31.29 0.54 11.35
C VAL A 9 30.33 -0.19 10.41
N LEU A 10 29.98 -1.44 10.71
CA LEU A 10 29.00 -2.21 9.93
C LEU A 10 27.61 -1.57 9.93
N GLY A 11 27.10 -1.15 11.09
CA GLY A 11 25.81 -0.46 11.19
C GLY A 11 25.77 0.84 10.39
N LEU A 12 26.86 1.61 10.45
CA LEU A 12 27.03 2.82 9.65
C LEU A 12 27.10 2.55 8.15
N ALA A 13 27.85 1.52 7.76
CA ALA A 13 27.98 1.12 6.37
C ALA A 13 26.63 0.71 5.77
N ILE A 14 25.84 -0.07 6.51
CA ILE A 14 24.50 -0.47 6.07
C ILE A 14 23.61 0.75 5.89
N ALA A 15 23.59 1.68 6.86
CA ALA A 15 22.74 2.87 6.78
C ALA A 15 23.15 3.81 5.64
N ALA A 16 24.43 4.17 5.56
CA ALA A 16 24.95 5.04 4.51
C ALA A 16 24.79 4.42 3.12
N GLY A 17 25.08 3.11 3.01
CA GLY A 17 24.92 2.34 1.78
C GLY A 17 23.47 2.25 1.33
N THR A 18 22.51 2.09 2.26
CA THR A 18 21.08 2.08 1.94
C THR A 18 20.66 3.40 1.27
N VAL A 19 21.09 4.55 1.78
CA VAL A 19 20.77 5.86 1.18
C VAL A 19 21.34 5.96 -0.24
N VAL A 20 22.61 5.58 -0.42
CA VAL A 20 23.30 5.64 -1.72
C VAL A 20 22.64 4.70 -2.73
N PHE A 21 22.45 3.43 -2.36
CA PHE A 21 21.84 2.39 -3.19
C PHE A 21 20.46 2.83 -3.69
N MET A 22 19.61 3.31 -2.79
CA MET A 22 18.23 3.68 -3.11
C MET A 22 18.17 4.88 -4.07
N ARG A 23 18.97 5.92 -3.82
CA ARG A 23 19.00 7.11 -4.68
C ARG A 23 19.62 6.81 -6.04
N ALA A 24 20.67 6.01 -6.09
CA ALA A 24 21.31 5.59 -7.33
C ALA A 24 20.38 4.73 -8.17
N LEU A 25 19.68 3.76 -7.57
CA LEU A 25 18.73 2.91 -8.30
C LEU A 25 17.59 3.72 -8.96
N VAL A 26 17.05 4.72 -8.25
CA VAL A 26 16.02 5.62 -8.82
C VAL A 26 16.60 6.45 -9.96
N ALA A 27 17.80 7.03 -9.78
CA ALA A 27 18.44 7.81 -10.83
C ALA A 27 18.77 6.97 -12.06
N SER A 28 19.25 5.73 -11.88
CA SER A 28 19.50 4.78 -12.98
C SER A 28 18.20 4.45 -13.72
N ASN A 29 17.09 4.24 -13.01
CA ASN A 29 15.78 4.00 -13.63
C ASN A 29 15.27 5.21 -14.42
N ASP A 30 15.34 6.41 -13.82
CA ASP A 30 14.92 7.65 -14.47
C ASP A 30 15.76 7.93 -15.73
N ALA A 31 17.06 7.62 -15.71
CA ALA A 31 17.94 7.76 -16.87
C ALA A 31 17.56 6.83 -18.05
N GLN A 32 16.91 5.68 -17.79
CA GLN A 32 16.45 4.81 -18.87
C GLN A 32 15.18 5.32 -19.56
N ALA A 33 14.46 6.28 -18.97
CA ALA A 33 13.08 6.58 -19.33
C ALA A 33 12.91 7.03 -20.79
N GLU A 34 13.80 7.90 -21.27
CA GLU A 34 13.75 8.43 -22.64
C GLU A 34 14.23 7.43 -23.69
N THR A 35 15.29 6.67 -23.40
CA THR A 35 15.80 5.60 -24.27
C THR A 35 14.76 4.48 -24.44
N VAL A 36 14.08 4.10 -23.34
CA VAL A 36 12.98 3.13 -23.37
C VAL A 36 11.78 3.69 -24.14
N ALA A 37 11.44 4.97 -23.96
CA ALA A 37 10.39 5.63 -24.73
C ALA A 37 10.66 5.61 -26.24
N THR A 38 11.92 5.90 -26.63
CA THR A 38 12.36 5.88 -28.02
C THR A 38 12.25 4.47 -28.61
N ARG A 39 12.62 3.43 -27.85
CA ARG A 39 12.47 2.04 -28.27
C ARG A 39 11.02 1.62 -28.42
N LEU A 40 10.13 2.05 -27.52
CA LEU A 40 8.69 1.80 -27.64
C LEU A 40 8.14 2.39 -28.94
N LEU A 41 8.40 3.67 -29.19
CA LEU A 41 7.90 4.37 -30.38
C LEU A 41 8.36 3.72 -31.69
N ARG A 42 9.53 3.07 -31.69
CA ARG A 42 10.03 2.27 -32.83
C ARG A 42 9.37 0.89 -32.95
N THR A 43 9.03 0.25 -31.84
CA THR A 43 8.52 -1.14 -31.82
C THR A 43 7.00 -1.21 -31.98
N VAL A 44 6.27 -0.19 -31.54
CA VAL A 44 4.80 -0.13 -31.60
C VAL A 44 4.37 1.24 -32.14
N PRO A 45 4.64 1.56 -33.43
CA PRO A 45 4.28 2.85 -33.99
C PRO A 45 2.75 3.01 -34.05
N VAL A 46 2.28 4.21 -33.71
CA VAL A 46 0.88 4.61 -33.86
C VAL A 46 0.82 5.75 -34.84
N GLU A 47 0.07 5.57 -35.93
CA GLU A 47 -0.06 6.59 -36.95
C GLU A 47 -0.76 7.86 -36.41
N PRO A 48 -0.38 9.06 -36.89
CA PRO A 48 -1.05 10.31 -36.49
C PRO A 48 -2.54 10.36 -36.85
N THR A 49 -2.95 9.62 -37.87
CA THR A 49 -4.34 9.47 -38.33
C THR A 49 -5.17 8.54 -37.45
N ALA A 50 -4.52 7.82 -36.52
CA ALA A 50 -5.20 6.86 -35.67
C ALA A 50 -6.25 7.55 -34.78
N ARG A 51 -7.28 6.78 -34.44
CA ARG A 51 -8.24 7.17 -33.41
C ARG A 51 -8.05 6.28 -32.20
N THR A 52 -8.31 6.85 -31.03
CA THR A 52 -8.18 6.17 -29.75
C THR A 52 -9.50 6.07 -29.01
N MET A 53 -9.64 4.98 -28.27
CA MET A 53 -10.76 4.75 -27.36
C MET A 53 -10.21 4.13 -26.07
N ARG A 54 -10.89 4.35 -24.96
CA ARG A 54 -10.56 3.65 -23.71
C ARG A 54 -11.67 2.67 -23.39
N ALA A 55 -11.29 1.43 -23.11
CA ALA A 55 -12.19 0.39 -22.64
C ALA A 55 -11.59 -0.30 -21.41
N THR A 56 -12.44 -0.93 -20.64
CA THR A 56 -12.02 -1.78 -19.52
C THR A 56 -11.95 -3.23 -19.98
N LEU A 57 -10.80 -3.87 -19.85
CA LEU A 57 -10.65 -5.29 -20.13
C LEU A 57 -11.20 -6.11 -18.95
N ASP A 58 -12.17 -6.98 -19.24
CA ASP A 58 -12.57 -8.08 -18.38
C ASP A 58 -11.63 -9.25 -18.60
N PHE A 59 -10.69 -9.43 -17.68
CA PHE A 59 -9.79 -10.56 -17.72
C PHE A 59 -9.87 -11.28 -16.39
N ARG A 60 -10.27 -12.55 -16.39
CA ARG A 60 -10.44 -13.38 -15.20
C ARG A 60 -9.56 -14.61 -15.31
N PRO A 61 -8.27 -14.52 -14.97
CA PRO A 61 -7.47 -15.71 -14.81
C PRO A 61 -8.14 -16.58 -13.74
N ASP A 62 -8.35 -17.86 -14.05
CA ASP A 62 -9.01 -18.85 -13.18
C ASP A 62 -10.49 -18.55 -12.85
N GLY A 63 -11.12 -17.62 -13.57
CA GLY A 63 -12.52 -17.22 -13.36
C GLY A 63 -12.73 -16.28 -12.15
N ARG A 64 -11.66 -15.83 -11.49
CA ARG A 64 -11.73 -14.88 -10.36
C ARG A 64 -11.85 -13.43 -10.83
N VAL A 65 -12.61 -12.63 -10.08
CA VAL A 65 -12.64 -11.18 -10.30
C VAL A 65 -11.29 -10.59 -9.89
N MET A 66 -10.62 -9.91 -10.84
CA MET A 66 -9.34 -9.27 -10.55
C MET A 66 -9.43 -8.33 -9.34
N GLN A 67 -8.48 -8.48 -8.42
CA GLN A 67 -8.32 -7.58 -7.28
C GLN A 67 -7.71 -6.25 -7.74
N GLY A 68 -8.21 -5.09 -7.27
CA GLY A 68 -7.69 -3.75 -7.60
C GLY A 68 -8.36 -3.04 -8.79
N PRO A 69 -7.75 -1.96 -9.33
CA PRO A 69 -8.31 -1.22 -10.46
C PRO A 69 -8.47 -2.12 -11.70
N PRO A 70 -9.52 -1.92 -12.51
CA PRO A 70 -9.72 -2.68 -13.74
C PRO A 70 -8.54 -2.50 -14.69
N LEU A 71 -8.22 -3.56 -15.46
CA LEU A 71 -7.28 -3.43 -16.58
C LEU A 71 -7.89 -2.46 -17.59
N ARG A 72 -7.16 -1.41 -17.93
CA ARG A 72 -7.59 -0.41 -18.89
C ARG A 72 -6.83 -0.56 -20.19
N ALA A 73 -7.58 -0.86 -21.24
CA ALA A 73 -7.09 -0.87 -22.59
C ALA A 73 -7.33 0.52 -23.20
N THR A 74 -6.27 1.14 -23.70
CA THR A 74 -6.33 2.27 -24.63
C THR A 74 -6.16 1.69 -26.03
N PHE A 75 -7.26 1.61 -26.76
CA PHE A 75 -7.32 1.19 -28.14
C PHE A 75 -6.73 2.26 -29.04
N ALA A 76 -6.03 1.84 -30.09
CA ALA A 76 -5.74 2.63 -31.26
C ALA A 76 -6.15 1.87 -32.53
N THR A 77 -6.65 2.59 -33.53
CA THR A 77 -6.85 2.02 -34.86
C THR A 77 -5.51 1.80 -35.55
N ALA A 78 -5.23 0.57 -35.97
CA ALA A 78 -4.04 0.21 -36.71
C ALA A 78 -4.38 -0.93 -37.68
N ALA A 79 -4.32 -0.65 -38.98
CA ALA A 79 -4.70 -1.61 -40.02
C ALA A 79 -3.75 -2.83 -40.07
N ASP A 80 -2.46 -2.63 -39.78
CA ASP A 80 -1.42 -3.65 -39.96
C ASP A 80 -1.25 -4.59 -38.76
N LEU A 81 -1.84 -4.27 -37.61
CA LEU A 81 -1.57 -4.96 -36.35
C LEU A 81 -2.59 -6.05 -35.99
N ALA A 82 -3.84 -5.93 -36.46
CA ALA A 82 -4.91 -6.87 -36.15
C ALA A 82 -5.89 -7.03 -37.33
N PRO A 83 -6.27 -8.29 -37.69
CA PRO A 83 -7.32 -8.56 -38.67
C PRO A 83 -8.68 -7.98 -38.27
N SER A 84 -9.61 -7.89 -39.23
CA SER A 84 -10.99 -7.47 -38.98
C SER A 84 -11.70 -8.43 -38.01
N GLY A 85 -12.31 -7.90 -36.95
CA GLY A 85 -12.97 -8.67 -35.88
C GLY A 85 -12.05 -9.16 -34.75
N GLU A 86 -10.74 -8.88 -34.83
CA GLU A 86 -9.75 -9.33 -33.84
C GLU A 86 -9.02 -8.16 -33.16
N VAL A 87 -8.25 -8.45 -32.10
CA VAL A 87 -7.48 -7.47 -31.34
C VAL A 87 -6.03 -7.90 -31.16
N ALA A 88 -5.09 -6.98 -31.29
CA ALA A 88 -3.71 -7.16 -30.85
C ALA A 88 -3.48 -6.36 -29.57
N VAL A 89 -2.78 -6.94 -28.59
CA VAL A 89 -2.53 -6.29 -27.28
C VAL A 89 -1.07 -6.37 -26.92
N THR A 90 -0.57 -5.38 -26.19
CA THR A 90 0.79 -5.45 -25.64
C THR A 90 0.83 -6.31 -24.38
N ARG A 91 1.93 -7.02 -24.16
CA ARG A 91 2.18 -7.77 -22.92
C ARG A 91 2.07 -6.89 -21.66
N ALA A 92 2.34 -5.59 -21.81
CA ALA A 92 2.22 -4.55 -20.79
C ALA A 92 0.83 -4.43 -20.17
N LEU A 93 -0.22 -4.79 -20.93
CA LEU A 93 -1.59 -4.82 -20.45
C LEU A 93 -1.78 -5.81 -19.29
N PHE A 94 -1.02 -6.91 -19.27
CA PHE A 94 -1.11 -7.97 -18.26
C PHE A 94 0.03 -7.93 -17.24
N SER A 95 1.24 -7.58 -17.67
CA SER A 95 2.45 -7.55 -16.83
C SER A 95 2.35 -6.55 -15.66
N GLN A 96 1.62 -5.44 -15.83
CA GLN A 96 1.39 -4.45 -14.76
C GLN A 96 0.79 -5.09 -13.50
N ARG A 97 0.02 -6.15 -13.69
CA ARG A 97 -0.64 -6.91 -12.62
C ARG A 97 0.02 -8.26 -12.35
N ARG A 98 1.18 -8.55 -12.97
CA ARG A 98 1.87 -9.85 -12.93
C ARG A 98 0.96 -11.01 -13.36
N LEU A 99 0.09 -10.76 -14.33
CA LEU A 99 -0.80 -11.78 -14.88
C LEU A 99 -0.11 -12.49 -16.04
N GLU A 100 -0.39 -13.78 -16.17
CA GLU A 100 0.01 -14.54 -17.35
C GLU A 100 -0.70 -13.99 -18.59
N THR A 101 0.06 -13.90 -19.68
CA THR A 101 -0.49 -13.48 -20.96
C THR A 101 -1.36 -14.60 -21.52
N PRO A 102 -2.64 -14.34 -21.86
CA PRO A 102 -3.51 -15.36 -22.42
C PRO A 102 -2.99 -15.86 -23.78
N PRO A 103 -3.21 -17.13 -24.14
CA PRO A 103 -2.76 -17.66 -25.43
C PRO A 103 -3.48 -16.94 -26.58
N VAL A 104 -2.77 -16.80 -27.71
CA VAL A 104 -3.34 -16.28 -28.96
C VAL A 104 -4.56 -17.13 -29.34
N GLY A 105 -5.64 -16.47 -29.77
CA GLY A 105 -6.93 -17.08 -30.05
C GLY A 105 -7.95 -16.99 -28.92
N THR A 106 -7.55 -16.57 -27.71
CA THR A 106 -8.47 -16.35 -26.59
C THR A 106 -9.41 -15.17 -26.87
N THR A 107 -10.71 -15.32 -26.59
CA THR A 107 -11.67 -14.21 -26.68
C THR A 107 -11.58 -13.33 -25.44
N LEU A 108 -11.24 -12.06 -25.63
CA LEU A 108 -11.19 -11.04 -24.58
C LEU A 108 -12.46 -10.19 -24.62
N THR A 109 -12.99 -9.86 -23.45
CA THR A 109 -14.19 -9.02 -23.33
C THR A 109 -13.80 -7.63 -22.87
N PHE A 110 -14.13 -6.62 -23.68
CA PHE A 110 -13.87 -5.21 -23.38
C PHE A 110 -15.17 -4.48 -23.11
N LEU A 111 -15.24 -3.76 -22.00
CA LEU A 111 -16.36 -2.88 -21.66
C LEU A 111 -16.06 -1.46 -22.14
N GLY A 112 -16.85 -1.00 -23.11
CA GLY A 112 -16.91 0.40 -23.52
C GLY A 112 -18.05 1.16 -22.83
N ARG A 113 -18.41 2.33 -23.38
CA ARG A 113 -19.52 3.17 -22.91
C ARG A 113 -20.89 2.69 -23.43
N LYS A 114 -20.95 2.16 -24.66
CA LYS A 114 -22.17 1.72 -25.35
C LYS A 114 -22.38 0.21 -25.30
N GLY A 115 -21.32 -0.56 -25.07
CA GLY A 115 -21.30 -2.00 -25.33
C GLY A 115 -20.27 -2.77 -24.53
N ALA A 116 -20.50 -4.08 -24.41
CA ALA A 116 -19.44 -5.04 -24.19
C ALA A 116 -19.04 -5.64 -25.54
N TYR A 117 -17.74 -5.68 -25.82
CA TYR A 117 -17.17 -6.13 -27.09
C TYR A 117 -16.31 -7.35 -26.87
N ARG A 118 -16.67 -8.46 -27.51
CA ARG A 118 -15.89 -9.70 -27.48
C ARG A 118 -15.01 -9.75 -28.71
N LEU A 119 -13.70 -9.65 -28.50
CA LEU A 119 -12.71 -9.65 -29.58
C LEU A 119 -11.74 -10.82 -29.38
N LYS A 120 -11.43 -11.53 -30.47
CA LYS A 120 -10.46 -12.62 -30.43
C LYS A 120 -9.04 -12.05 -30.43
N LEU A 121 -8.18 -12.57 -29.57
CA LEU A 121 -6.79 -12.14 -29.49
C LEU A 121 -5.99 -12.67 -30.70
N ALA A 122 -5.62 -11.78 -31.61
CA ALA A 122 -4.84 -12.11 -32.83
C ALA A 122 -3.34 -12.22 -32.55
N LYS A 123 -2.81 -11.27 -31.78
CA LYS A 123 -1.36 -11.08 -31.63
C LYS A 123 -1.02 -10.44 -30.29
N ILE A 124 0.07 -10.91 -29.69
CA ILE A 124 0.67 -10.29 -28.50
C ILE A 124 1.92 -9.55 -28.96
N ILE A 125 1.97 -8.25 -28.66
CA ILE A 125 3.13 -7.40 -28.93
C ILE A 125 4.05 -7.49 -27.72
N GLU A 126 5.30 -7.90 -27.95
CA GLU A 126 6.34 -8.11 -26.92
C GLU A 126 6.86 -6.77 -26.38
N TRP A 127 6.01 -6.11 -25.60
CA TRP A 127 6.33 -4.93 -24.81
C TRP A 127 5.70 -5.09 -23.44
N ASP A 128 6.50 -5.14 -22.38
CA ASP A 128 6.08 -5.50 -21.02
C ASP A 128 5.99 -4.31 -20.05
N ARG A 129 6.44 -3.11 -20.44
CA ARG A 129 6.39 -1.92 -19.57
C ARG A 129 5.10 -1.11 -19.79
N PRO A 130 4.23 -0.93 -18.78
CA PRO A 130 3.02 -0.13 -18.91
C PRO A 130 3.38 1.35 -19.06
N LEU A 131 2.76 2.01 -20.04
CA LEU A 131 2.93 3.43 -20.30
C LEU A 131 1.61 4.17 -20.20
N ARG A 132 1.57 5.20 -19.36
CA ARG A 132 0.35 5.98 -19.16
C ARG A 132 0.17 6.95 -20.32
N GLY A 133 -0.93 6.79 -21.07
CA GLY A 133 -1.29 7.69 -22.16
C GLY A 133 -0.99 7.15 -23.56
N TYR A 134 -0.22 6.08 -23.67
CA TYR A 134 0.05 5.42 -24.94
C TYR A 134 -0.89 4.21 -25.18
N PRO A 135 -1.29 3.95 -26.44
CA PRO A 135 -2.12 2.79 -26.76
C PRO A 135 -1.45 1.45 -26.40
N ASN A 136 -2.26 0.51 -25.89
CA ASN A 136 -1.82 -0.84 -25.51
C ASN A 136 -2.74 -1.95 -26.06
N ALA A 137 -3.75 -1.58 -26.84
CA ALA A 137 -4.60 -2.46 -27.64
C ALA A 137 -4.78 -1.86 -29.04
N PHE A 138 -4.87 -2.71 -30.06
CA PHE A 138 -4.90 -2.31 -31.47
C PHE A 138 -5.95 -3.11 -32.22
N VAL A 139 -6.74 -2.42 -33.06
CA VAL A 139 -7.81 -3.00 -33.87
C VAL A 139 -7.81 -2.39 -35.27
N SER A 140 -8.34 -3.10 -36.26
CA SER A 140 -8.51 -2.55 -37.61
C SER A 140 -9.53 -1.38 -37.62
N PRO A 141 -9.43 -0.44 -38.58
CA PRO A 141 -10.44 0.63 -38.74
C PRO A 141 -11.88 0.12 -38.93
N GLU A 142 -12.05 -1.00 -39.61
CA GLU A 142 -13.35 -1.67 -39.77
C GLU A 142 -13.92 -2.17 -38.44
N THR A 143 -13.08 -2.83 -37.64
CA THR A 143 -13.46 -3.30 -36.30
C THR A 143 -13.79 -2.11 -35.39
N ALA A 144 -13.05 -1.01 -35.50
CA ALA A 144 -13.33 0.21 -34.75
C ALA A 144 -14.69 0.83 -35.13
N ALA A 145 -15.07 0.78 -36.42
CA ALA A 145 -16.40 1.18 -36.87
C ALA A 145 -17.49 0.26 -36.32
N ALA A 146 -17.26 -1.07 -36.33
CA ALA A 146 -18.18 -2.06 -35.75
C ALA A 146 -18.35 -1.91 -34.23
N ILE A 147 -17.31 -1.46 -33.52
CA ILE A 147 -17.33 -1.21 -32.08
C ILE A 147 -18.30 -0.05 -31.73
N GLY A 148 -18.75 0.79 -32.66
CA GLY A 148 -19.86 1.74 -32.44
C GLY A 148 -19.63 2.82 -31.37
N GLU A 149 -18.49 2.81 -30.67
CA GLU A 149 -18.08 3.77 -29.64
C GLU A 149 -17.73 5.15 -30.19
N GLU A 150 -17.61 6.12 -29.29
CA GLU A 150 -17.04 7.43 -29.63
C GLU A 150 -15.50 7.36 -29.57
N TRP A 151 -14.86 7.45 -30.73
CA TRP A 151 -13.41 7.45 -30.87
C TRP A 151 -12.86 8.88 -30.95
N THR A 152 -11.80 9.17 -30.21
CA THR A 152 -11.13 10.48 -30.21
C THR A 152 -9.89 10.48 -31.11
N PRO A 153 -9.56 11.57 -31.82
CA PRO A 153 -8.30 11.68 -32.55
C PRO A 153 -7.10 11.40 -31.65
N TYR A 154 -6.15 10.59 -32.13
CA TYR A 154 -4.90 10.37 -31.44
C TYR A 154 -4.05 11.65 -31.47
N VAL A 155 -3.42 11.98 -30.34
CA VAL A 155 -2.44 13.06 -30.27
C VAL A 155 -1.07 12.39 -30.19
N PRO A 156 -0.23 12.48 -31.24
CA PRO A 156 1.12 11.94 -31.21
C PRO A 156 1.93 12.56 -30.07
N GLN A 157 2.69 11.73 -29.37
CA GLN A 157 3.51 12.14 -28.23
C GLN A 157 4.98 11.87 -28.52
N THR A 158 5.87 12.77 -28.10
CA THR A 158 7.32 12.59 -28.24
C THR A 158 7.90 11.68 -27.16
N ALA A 159 9.11 11.15 -27.37
CA ALA A 159 9.80 10.33 -26.37
C ALA A 159 9.98 11.08 -25.04
N ALA A 160 10.30 12.38 -25.09
CA ALA A 160 10.45 13.24 -23.92
C ALA A 160 9.13 13.45 -23.16
N GLU A 161 7.99 13.52 -23.85
CA GLU A 161 6.67 13.60 -23.23
C GLU A 161 6.23 12.28 -22.58
N LEU A 162 6.66 11.15 -23.16
CA LEU A 162 6.38 9.81 -22.65
C LEU A 162 7.33 9.39 -21.52
N ALA A 163 8.56 9.90 -21.48
CA ALA A 163 9.59 9.53 -20.50
C ALA A 163 9.11 9.64 -19.02
N PRO A 164 8.43 10.72 -18.58
CA PRO A 164 7.86 10.78 -17.22
C PRO A 164 6.81 9.68 -16.94
N GLY A 165 6.15 9.19 -17.99
CA GLY A 165 5.18 8.10 -17.95
C GLY A 165 5.80 6.72 -17.74
N PHE A 166 7.10 6.54 -18.05
CA PHE A 166 7.87 5.31 -17.83
C PHE A 166 8.31 5.09 -16.39
N ARG A 167 8.10 6.07 -15.50
CA ARG A 167 8.16 5.82 -14.07
C ARG A 167 7.13 4.76 -13.73
N SER A 168 7.60 3.54 -13.50
CA SER A 168 6.73 2.43 -13.09
C SER A 168 5.89 2.86 -11.91
N ASP A 169 4.65 2.37 -11.82
CA ASP A 169 3.81 2.59 -10.63
C ASP A 169 4.56 2.15 -9.36
N ALA A 170 5.40 1.13 -9.48
CA ALA A 170 6.37 0.72 -8.47
C ALA A 170 7.37 1.84 -8.13
N GLY A 171 8.05 2.47 -9.10
CA GLY A 171 8.98 3.59 -8.89
C GLY A 171 8.33 4.81 -8.23
N ARG A 172 7.10 5.16 -8.63
CA ARG A 172 6.34 6.26 -8.00
C ARG A 172 5.90 5.95 -6.57
N ASN A 173 5.43 4.73 -6.32
CA ASN A 173 5.09 4.28 -4.97
C ASN A 173 6.35 4.16 -4.09
N PHE A 174 7.48 3.78 -4.69
CA PHE A 174 8.78 3.73 -4.04
C PHE A 174 9.27 5.13 -3.65
N ASP A 175 9.11 6.13 -4.51
CA ASP A 175 9.43 7.53 -4.17
C ASP A 175 8.57 8.06 -3.02
N ARG A 176 7.29 7.64 -2.92
CA ARG A 176 6.43 7.98 -1.77
C ARG A 176 6.92 7.31 -0.48
N ALA A 177 7.35 6.05 -0.54
CA ALA A 177 7.89 5.32 0.61
C ALA A 177 9.32 5.74 0.96
N ARG A 178 10.09 6.31 0.02
CA ARG A 178 11.51 6.68 0.14
C ARG A 178 11.81 7.52 1.37
N GLY A 179 10.95 8.49 1.69
CA GLY A 179 11.12 9.32 2.89
C GLY A 179 11.17 8.50 4.16
N LEU A 180 10.19 7.60 4.36
CA LEU A 180 10.10 6.73 5.54
C LEU A 180 11.31 5.79 5.64
N LEU A 181 11.76 5.24 4.51
CA LEU A 181 12.89 4.31 4.47
C LEU A 181 14.23 4.98 4.79
N LEU A 182 14.45 6.20 4.26
CA LEU A 182 15.64 6.99 4.56
C LEU A 182 15.67 7.40 6.03
N TRP A 183 14.53 7.80 6.60
CA TRP A 183 14.41 8.10 8.02
C TRP A 183 14.73 6.88 8.89
N ALA A 184 14.19 5.70 8.55
CA ALA A 184 14.44 4.48 9.28
C ALA A 184 15.91 4.03 9.21
N ALA A 185 16.57 4.16 8.05
CA ALA A 185 17.99 3.86 7.89
C ALA A 185 18.87 4.82 8.71
N ALA A 186 18.61 6.14 8.62
CA ALA A 186 19.36 7.16 9.36
C ALA A 186 19.23 6.98 10.88
N LEU A 187 18.02 6.69 11.35
CA LEU A 187 17.75 6.51 12.76
C LEU A 187 18.37 5.21 13.30
N THR A 188 18.39 4.14 12.49
CA THR A 188 19.10 2.89 12.84
C THR A 188 20.61 3.15 12.98
N ALA A 189 21.21 3.90 12.04
CA ALA A 189 22.61 4.31 12.14
C ALA A 189 22.86 5.11 13.43
N LEU A 190 22.00 6.08 13.71
CA LEU A 190 22.08 6.91 14.91
C LEU A 190 22.01 6.05 16.18
N CYS A 191 21.03 5.16 16.30
CA CYS A 191 20.85 4.27 17.44
C CYS A 191 22.08 3.38 17.69
N LEU A 192 22.61 2.74 16.65
CA LEU A 192 23.80 1.88 16.76
C LEU A 192 25.06 2.69 17.11
N LEU A 193 25.22 3.86 16.51
CA LEU A 193 26.31 4.80 16.81
C LEU A 193 26.26 5.27 18.25
N VAL A 194 25.10 5.78 18.69
CA VAL A 194 24.83 6.24 20.04
C VAL A 194 25.20 5.13 21.01
N ASN A 195 24.65 3.94 20.85
CA ASN A 195 24.93 2.80 21.71
C ASN A 195 26.43 2.49 21.78
N THR A 196 27.12 2.44 20.64
CA THR A 196 28.56 2.14 20.60
C THR A 196 29.40 3.24 21.24
N LEU A 197 29.11 4.51 20.97
CA LEU A 197 29.84 5.64 21.52
C LEU A 197 29.63 5.75 23.02
N PHE A 198 28.40 5.57 23.51
CA PHE A 198 28.12 5.48 24.94
C PHE A 198 28.94 4.36 25.59
N LEU A 199 28.94 3.15 25.01
CA LEU A 199 29.75 2.02 25.48
C LEU A 199 31.26 2.33 25.45
N SER A 200 31.74 3.05 24.43
CA SER A 200 33.16 3.39 24.31
C SER A 200 33.58 4.46 25.31
N VAL A 201 32.75 5.49 25.52
CA VAL A 201 32.99 6.58 26.47
C VAL A 201 32.95 6.06 27.90
N GLU A 202 31.96 5.25 28.25
CA GLU A 202 31.85 4.69 29.60
C GLU A 202 33.05 3.78 29.93
N ALA A 203 33.47 2.94 28.97
CA ALA A 203 34.63 2.07 29.13
C ALA A 203 35.97 2.84 29.28
N LYS A 204 36.04 4.09 28.78
CA LYS A 204 37.22 4.97 28.87
C LYS A 204 37.05 6.08 29.90
N ARG A 205 35.98 6.06 30.70
CA ARG A 205 35.63 7.14 31.64
C ARG A 205 36.74 7.39 32.67
N ARG A 206 37.38 6.32 33.16
CA ARG A 206 38.54 6.41 34.07
C ARG A 206 39.74 7.06 33.38
N ASP A 207 40.07 6.63 32.17
CA ASP A 207 41.19 7.19 31.39
C ASP A 207 40.95 8.68 31.09
N TYR A 208 39.72 9.06 30.77
CA TYR A 208 39.35 10.46 30.54
C TYR A 208 39.41 11.29 31.82
N ALA A 209 39.02 10.73 32.96
CA ALA A 209 39.15 11.41 34.24
C ALA A 209 40.62 11.61 34.63
N ILE A 210 41.46 10.59 34.46
CA ILE A 210 42.91 10.70 34.70
C ILE A 210 43.52 11.74 33.77
N LEU A 211 43.18 11.74 32.48
CA LEU A 211 43.66 12.77 31.54
C LEU A 211 43.22 14.18 31.94
N ARG A 212 42.00 14.35 32.49
CA ARG A 212 41.53 15.64 33.02
C ARG A 212 42.26 16.08 34.29
N VAL A 213 42.71 15.13 35.12
CA VAL A 213 43.59 15.41 36.27
C VAL A 213 44.98 15.82 35.79
N LEU A 214 45.47 15.22 34.69
CA LEU A 214 46.74 15.56 34.04
C LEU A 214 46.70 16.84 33.18
N GLY A 215 45.65 17.67 33.32
CA GLY A 215 45.55 18.97 32.64
C GLY A 215 44.79 18.99 31.30
N LEU A 216 44.17 17.88 30.87
CA LEU A 216 43.35 17.88 29.65
C LEU A 216 42.09 18.76 29.84
N THR A 217 41.98 19.84 29.06
CA THR A 217 40.83 20.75 29.09
C THR A 217 39.55 20.06 28.60
N ARG A 218 38.37 20.59 28.98
CA ARG A 218 37.06 20.10 28.50
C ARG A 218 37.00 20.05 26.97
N GLY A 219 37.55 21.06 26.30
CA GLY A 219 37.65 21.12 24.84
C GLY A 219 38.54 20.03 24.24
N GLY A 220 39.66 19.68 24.90
CA GLY A 220 40.54 18.60 24.48
C GLY A 220 39.88 17.22 24.56
N LEU A 221 39.10 16.97 25.61
CA LEU A 221 38.31 15.73 25.74
C LEU A 221 37.24 15.62 24.66
N VAL A 222 36.49 16.71 24.44
CA VAL A 222 35.47 16.81 23.39
C VAL A 222 36.10 16.50 22.03
N ARG A 223 37.21 17.15 21.67
CA ARG A 223 37.94 16.91 20.40
C ARG A 223 38.38 15.46 20.24
N LYS A 224 38.82 14.80 21.32
CA LYS A 224 39.24 13.39 21.28
C LYS A 224 38.09 12.44 20.99
N VAL A 225 36.92 12.65 21.60
CA VAL A 225 35.71 11.86 21.34
C VAL A 225 35.18 12.12 19.92
N TRP A 226 35.19 13.38 19.47
CA TRP A 226 34.87 13.75 18.09
C TRP A 226 35.74 13.03 17.07
N ALA A 227 37.06 13.03 17.27
CA ALA A 227 37.98 12.37 16.36
C ALA A 227 37.74 10.85 16.30
N GLU A 228 37.36 10.21 17.41
CA GLU A 228 36.99 8.79 17.41
C GLU A 228 35.67 8.54 16.66
N ALA A 229 34.64 9.33 16.94
CA ALA A 229 33.34 9.23 16.28
C ALA A 229 33.46 9.49 14.76
N PHE A 230 34.18 10.53 14.37
CA PHE A 230 34.43 10.89 12.96
C PHE A 230 35.16 9.77 12.21
N LYS A 231 36.22 9.20 12.79
CA LYS A 231 36.96 8.09 12.15
C LYS A 231 36.07 6.87 11.91
N LEU A 232 35.28 6.47 12.90
CA LEU A 232 34.36 5.33 12.74
C LEU A 232 33.29 5.63 11.67
N SER A 233 32.78 6.87 11.66
CA SER A 233 31.76 7.32 10.71
C SER A 233 32.30 7.40 9.29
N LEU A 234 33.54 7.86 9.13
CA LEU A 234 34.21 7.92 7.83
C LEU A 234 34.44 6.52 7.25
N ILE A 235 34.94 5.58 8.05
CA ILE A 235 35.14 4.20 7.59
C ILE A 235 33.79 3.57 7.24
N GLY A 236 32.79 3.70 8.11
CA GLY A 236 31.44 3.20 7.85
C GLY A 236 30.84 3.80 6.57
N TYR A 237 30.92 5.12 6.40
CA TYR A 237 30.44 5.80 5.21
C TYR A 237 31.13 5.32 3.93
N VAL A 238 32.46 5.22 3.91
CA VAL A 238 33.22 4.77 2.73
C VAL A 238 32.87 3.32 2.37
N VAL A 239 32.85 2.42 3.36
CA VAL A 239 32.50 1.00 3.13
C VAL A 239 31.05 0.88 2.65
N GLY A 240 30.13 1.63 3.26
CA GLY A 240 28.72 1.64 2.89
C GLY A 240 28.48 2.19 1.49
N ALA A 241 29.06 3.34 1.17
CA ALA A 241 28.95 3.97 -0.14
C ALA A 241 29.58 3.10 -1.24
N ALA A 242 30.76 2.54 -1.02
CA ALA A 242 31.43 1.66 -1.98
C ALA A 242 30.63 0.37 -2.20
N GLY A 243 30.17 -0.28 -1.12
CA GLY A 243 29.35 -1.49 -1.21
C GLY A 243 28.02 -1.24 -1.92
N ALA A 244 27.38 -0.10 -1.66
CA ALA A 244 26.15 0.30 -2.35
C ALA A 244 26.37 0.57 -3.83
N SER A 245 27.41 1.31 -4.20
CA SER A 245 27.77 1.55 -5.60
C SER A 245 28.04 0.25 -6.35
N ALA A 246 28.79 -0.67 -5.73
CA ALA A 246 29.06 -1.99 -6.31
C ALA A 246 27.77 -2.81 -6.47
N ALA A 247 26.86 -2.77 -5.49
CA ALA A 247 25.59 -3.48 -5.56
C ALA A 247 24.66 -2.92 -6.65
N VAL A 248 24.54 -1.59 -6.79
CA VAL A 248 23.74 -1.00 -7.88
C VAL A 248 24.36 -1.33 -9.23
N TRP A 249 25.69 -1.18 -9.35
CA TRP A 249 26.40 -1.52 -10.57
C TRP A 249 26.17 -2.99 -10.98
N ALA A 250 26.34 -3.92 -10.04
CA ALA A 250 26.09 -5.35 -10.27
C ALA A 250 24.63 -5.62 -10.66
N TYR A 251 23.67 -4.97 -10.01
CA TYR A 251 22.24 -5.09 -10.34
C TYR A 251 21.93 -4.59 -11.75
N THR A 252 22.45 -3.42 -12.15
CA THR A 252 22.25 -2.89 -13.50
C THR A 252 22.99 -3.69 -14.57
N ALA A 253 24.15 -4.28 -14.24
CA ALA A 253 24.92 -5.13 -15.14
C ALA A 253 24.27 -6.50 -15.35
N TRP A 254 23.62 -7.05 -14.32
CA TRP A 254 22.89 -8.32 -14.40
C TRP A 254 21.75 -8.25 -15.43
N ASP A 255 21.07 -7.11 -15.52
CA ASP A 255 19.99 -6.89 -16.47
C ASP A 255 20.28 -5.70 -17.41
N ALA A 256 21.36 -5.86 -18.19
CA ALA A 256 21.79 -4.87 -19.17
C ALA A 256 20.71 -4.56 -20.23
N ALA A 257 19.76 -5.46 -20.44
CA ALA A 257 18.60 -5.23 -21.32
C ALA A 257 17.60 -4.22 -20.72
N LEU A 258 17.40 -4.25 -19.39
CA LEU A 258 16.56 -3.26 -18.69
C LEU A 258 17.29 -1.94 -18.40
N PHE A 259 18.63 -1.92 -18.38
CA PHE A 259 19.48 -0.77 -18.08
C PHE A 259 20.52 -0.47 -19.19
N PRO A 260 20.11 -0.14 -20.43
CA PRO A 260 21.03 0.15 -21.53
C PRO A 260 21.96 1.34 -21.28
N GLU A 261 21.52 2.38 -20.55
CA GLU A 261 22.37 3.53 -20.17
C GLU A 261 23.28 3.20 -18.96
N GLY A 262 23.18 1.98 -18.42
CA GLY A 262 23.98 1.51 -17.29
C GLY A 262 23.59 2.14 -15.95
N CYS A 263 24.58 2.21 -15.06
CA CYS A 263 24.43 2.68 -13.68
C CYS A 263 24.66 4.18 -13.56
N VAL A 264 23.72 4.90 -12.96
CA VAL A 264 23.86 6.32 -12.60
C VAL A 264 24.10 6.44 -11.10
N LEU A 265 25.24 7.04 -10.74
CA LEU A 265 25.63 7.32 -9.35
C LEU A 265 25.55 8.83 -9.07
N PRO A 266 24.39 9.36 -8.67
CA PRO A 266 24.21 10.80 -8.49
C PRO A 266 25.01 11.30 -7.28
N LEU A 267 25.82 12.35 -7.47
CA LEU A 267 26.63 12.96 -6.40
C LEU A 267 25.77 13.38 -5.19
N SER A 268 24.53 13.81 -5.44
CA SER A 268 23.57 14.18 -4.39
C SER A 268 23.23 13.03 -3.42
N ALA A 269 23.34 11.77 -3.85
CA ALA A 269 23.14 10.62 -2.97
C ALA A 269 24.27 10.47 -1.95
N PHE A 270 25.51 10.64 -2.40
CA PHE A 270 26.70 10.60 -1.56
C PHE A 270 26.71 11.77 -0.58
N LEU A 271 26.43 12.99 -1.06
CA LEU A 271 26.38 14.19 -0.21
C LEU A 271 25.31 14.07 0.88
N LEU A 272 24.10 13.62 0.54
CA LEU A 272 23.04 13.41 1.51
C LEU A 272 23.38 12.30 2.52
N SER A 273 23.88 11.15 2.04
CA SER A 273 24.28 10.03 2.90
C SER A 273 25.41 10.43 3.85
N GLY A 274 26.39 11.19 3.38
CA GLY A 274 27.47 11.75 4.17
C GLY A 274 26.93 12.72 5.23
N ALA A 275 26.12 13.70 4.82
CA ALA A 275 25.50 14.66 5.74
C ALA A 275 24.70 13.98 6.86
N LEU A 276 23.89 12.97 6.52
CA LEU A 276 23.14 12.18 7.50
C LEU A 276 24.06 11.38 8.44
N THR A 277 25.09 10.73 7.89
CA THR A 277 26.01 9.88 8.67
C THR A 277 26.84 10.72 9.65
N PHE A 278 27.45 11.80 9.17
CA PHE A 278 28.25 12.69 10.01
C PHE A 278 27.38 13.53 10.96
N GLY A 279 26.17 13.93 10.54
CA GLY A 279 25.19 14.57 11.41
C GLY A 279 24.72 13.66 12.54
N ALA A 280 24.42 12.39 12.25
CA ALA A 280 24.07 11.40 13.26
C ALA A 280 25.24 11.12 14.21
N SER A 281 26.46 10.98 13.68
CA SER A 281 27.69 10.90 14.47
C SER A 281 27.85 12.11 15.40
N PHE A 282 27.48 13.28 14.89
CA PHE A 282 27.57 14.53 15.64
C PHE A 282 26.63 14.53 16.84
N VAL A 283 25.36 14.22 16.62
CA VAL A 283 24.37 14.10 17.68
C VAL A 283 24.75 13.00 18.68
N ALA A 284 25.25 11.85 18.19
CA ALA A 284 25.66 10.73 19.02
C ALA A 284 26.84 11.06 19.93
N ALA A 285 27.85 11.77 19.42
CA ALA A 285 29.00 12.22 20.20
C ALA A 285 28.57 13.21 21.30
N LEU A 286 27.67 14.16 20.99
CA LEU A 286 27.13 15.10 21.98
C LEU A 286 26.36 14.37 23.09
N ALA A 287 25.51 13.42 22.72
CA ALA A 287 24.76 12.62 23.69
C ALA A 287 25.71 11.83 24.61
N ALA A 288 26.73 11.19 24.03
CA ALA A 288 27.72 10.39 24.77
C ALA A 288 28.65 11.22 25.66
N LEU A 289 28.86 12.51 25.36
CA LEU A 289 29.69 13.43 26.16
C LEU A 289 29.00 13.93 27.44
N ARG A 290 27.66 13.96 27.49
CA ARG A 290 26.89 14.50 28.64
C ARG A 290 27.28 13.85 29.98
N PRO A 291 27.33 12.52 30.13
CA PRO A 291 27.69 11.89 31.40
C PRO A 291 29.17 12.10 31.78
N ALA A 292 30.07 12.14 30.79
CA ALA A 292 31.50 12.27 31.02
C ALA A 292 31.92 13.67 31.50
N LEU A 293 31.19 14.71 31.04
CA LEU A 293 31.43 16.10 31.45
C LEU A 293 30.84 16.42 32.83
N ALA A 294 29.80 15.70 33.25
CA ALA A 294 29.10 15.92 34.52
C ALA A 294 29.90 15.47 35.77
N VAL A 295 30.95 14.68 35.61
CA VAL A 295 31.74 14.12 36.74
C VAL A 295 32.86 15.06 37.15
N LYS A 296 32.99 15.28 38.47
CA LYS A 296 34.12 16.01 39.06
C LYS A 296 35.39 15.14 39.01
N PRO A 297 36.54 15.66 38.55
CA PRO A 297 37.77 14.88 38.36
C PRO A 297 38.24 14.11 39.60
N LEU A 298 37.99 14.65 40.80
CA LEU A 298 38.38 14.06 42.08
C LEU A 298 37.53 12.83 42.46
N GLU A 299 36.24 12.82 42.13
CA GLU A 299 35.31 11.70 42.40
C GLU A 299 35.58 10.47 41.50
N ALA A 300 36.29 10.69 40.39
CA ALA A 300 36.62 9.63 39.45
C ALA A 300 37.77 8.72 39.91
N ALA A 301 38.62 9.20 40.83
CA ALA A 301 39.71 8.42 41.42
C ALA A 301 39.18 7.32 42.38
N SER A 302 38.06 7.57 43.04
CA SER A 302 37.33 6.63 43.91
C SER A 302 36.27 5.78 43.18
N PHE A 303 36.19 5.88 41.86
CA PHE A 303 35.03 5.41 41.10
C PHE A 303 34.94 3.88 41.01
N ARG A 304 33.89 3.32 41.63
CA ARG A 304 33.41 1.96 41.32
C ARG A 304 32.72 2.00 39.95
N PRO A 305 33.00 1.04 39.04
CA PRO A 305 32.31 1.01 37.75
C PRO A 305 30.79 0.89 38.01
N PRO A 306 29.95 1.78 37.46
CA PRO A 306 28.52 1.75 37.66
C PRO A 306 27.96 0.47 37.06
N ARG A 307 26.89 -0.06 37.65
CA ARG A 307 26.10 -1.14 37.05
C ARG A 307 25.69 -0.68 35.64
N HIS A 308 26.19 -1.38 34.62
CA HIS A 308 25.89 -1.09 33.23
C HIS A 308 24.39 -1.25 33.01
N ARG A 309 23.70 -0.15 32.68
CA ARG A 309 22.26 -0.20 32.40
C ARG A 309 22.04 -0.26 30.88
N PRO A 310 21.47 -1.34 30.33
CA PRO A 310 21.37 -1.58 28.89
C PRO A 310 20.28 -0.77 28.16
N TRP A 311 19.94 0.44 28.65
CA TRP A 311 18.84 1.25 28.11
C TRP A 311 19.05 1.62 26.65
N GLY A 312 20.28 1.98 26.24
CA GLY A 312 20.55 2.37 24.86
C GLY A 312 20.22 1.26 23.86
N MET A 313 20.62 0.03 24.17
CA MET A 313 20.32 -1.13 23.36
C MET A 313 18.84 -1.51 23.41
N MET A 314 18.24 -1.49 24.61
CA MET A 314 16.81 -1.75 24.80
C MET A 314 15.93 -0.79 23.98
N LEU A 315 16.22 0.51 24.06
CA LEU A 315 15.47 1.56 23.34
C LEU A 315 15.71 1.46 21.83
N SER A 316 16.91 1.15 21.38
CA SER A 316 17.21 0.96 19.96
C SER A 316 16.45 -0.24 19.38
N PHE A 317 16.42 -1.35 20.13
CA PHE A 317 15.67 -2.55 19.75
C PHE A 317 14.16 -2.31 19.79
N ALA A 318 13.67 -1.64 20.84
CA ALA A 318 12.27 -1.22 20.95
C ALA A 318 11.86 -0.30 19.80
N PHE A 319 12.72 0.62 19.39
CA PHE A 319 12.45 1.50 18.27
C PHE A 319 12.36 0.74 16.95
N GLY A 320 13.33 -0.15 16.67
CA GLY A 320 13.31 -0.97 15.45
C GLY A 320 12.06 -1.86 15.38
N PHE A 321 11.76 -2.56 16.48
CA PHE A 321 10.57 -3.41 16.54
C PHE A 321 9.27 -2.59 16.52
N GLY A 322 9.25 -1.45 17.20
CA GLY A 322 8.12 -0.53 17.20
C GLY A 322 7.83 0.08 15.84
N ALA A 323 8.85 0.34 15.02
CA ALA A 323 8.65 0.77 13.63
C ALA A 323 7.98 -0.33 12.78
N PHE A 324 8.37 -1.60 12.95
CA PHE A 324 7.71 -2.73 12.32
C PHE A 324 6.24 -2.83 12.77
N VAL A 325 5.98 -2.80 14.08
CA VAL A 325 4.63 -2.82 14.64
C VAL A 325 3.79 -1.63 14.17
N ALA A 326 4.38 -0.44 14.06
CA ALA A 326 3.68 0.76 13.61
C ALA A 326 3.16 0.62 12.18
N VAL A 327 3.96 0.04 11.27
CA VAL A 327 3.54 -0.22 9.89
C VAL A 327 2.39 -1.24 9.85
N GLU A 328 2.48 -2.31 10.63
CA GLU A 328 1.43 -3.34 10.74
C GLU A 328 0.12 -2.76 11.30
N VAL A 329 0.18 -2.01 12.41
CA VAL A 329 -1.00 -1.38 13.02
C VAL A 329 -1.62 -0.33 12.11
N TRP A 330 -0.80 0.55 11.53
CA TRP A 330 -1.28 1.57 10.60
C TRP A 330 -1.95 0.93 9.38
N GLY A 331 -1.31 -0.07 8.78
CA GLY A 331 -1.80 -0.80 7.62
C GLY A 331 -3.10 -1.56 7.89
N ALA A 332 -3.16 -2.32 8.98
CA ALA A 332 -4.36 -3.07 9.39
C ALA A 332 -5.52 -2.13 9.72
N SER A 333 -5.25 -1.05 10.44
CA SER A 333 -6.26 -0.06 10.83
C SER A 333 -6.88 0.64 9.62
N LEU A 334 -6.07 0.96 8.60
CA LEU A 334 -6.57 1.52 7.34
C LEU A 334 -7.33 0.50 6.50
N THR A 335 -6.79 -0.71 6.35
CA THR A 335 -7.40 -1.77 5.52
C THR A 335 -8.82 -2.07 5.98
N LYS A 336 -9.06 -2.09 7.31
CA LYS A 336 -10.38 -2.33 7.90
C LYS A 336 -11.47 -1.38 7.39
N ALA A 337 -11.15 -0.13 7.06
CA ALA A 337 -12.11 0.83 6.52
C ALA A 337 -12.57 0.52 5.08
N PHE A 338 -11.82 -0.32 4.36
CA PHE A 338 -12.11 -0.72 2.99
C PHE A 338 -12.74 -2.11 2.89
N VAL A 339 -12.67 -2.90 3.96
CA VAL A 339 -13.34 -4.21 4.04
C VAL A 339 -14.86 -3.96 4.07
N PRO A 340 -15.62 -4.53 3.11
CA PRO A 340 -17.09 -4.47 3.10
C PRO A 340 -17.70 -4.82 4.45
N SER A 341 -18.69 -4.04 4.90
CA SER A 341 -19.46 -4.42 6.09
C SER A 341 -20.38 -5.60 5.77
N LYS A 342 -20.66 -6.46 6.75
CA LYS A 342 -21.48 -7.67 6.59
C LYS A 342 -22.95 -7.38 6.28
N GLU A 343 -23.39 -6.15 6.52
CA GLU A 343 -24.75 -5.67 6.32
C GLU A 343 -25.07 -5.42 4.83
N TRP A 344 -24.07 -5.40 3.95
CA TRP A 344 -24.32 -5.48 2.50
C TRP A 344 -24.97 -6.82 2.14
N PRO A 345 -25.87 -6.85 1.14
CA PRO A 345 -26.31 -8.09 0.50
C PRO A 345 -25.13 -8.96 0.07
N ASP A 346 -25.36 -10.26 -0.05
CA ASP A 346 -24.26 -11.21 -0.25
C ASP A 346 -23.52 -11.01 -1.58
N ALA A 347 -24.19 -10.51 -2.62
CA ALA A 347 -23.57 -10.16 -3.88
C ALA A 347 -24.24 -8.96 -4.58
N ILE A 348 -23.43 -8.28 -5.40
CA ILE A 348 -23.93 -7.32 -6.41
C ILE A 348 -23.77 -7.95 -7.78
N VAL A 349 -24.87 -8.00 -8.53
CA VAL A 349 -24.86 -8.43 -9.93
C VAL A 349 -24.86 -7.21 -10.83
N SER A 350 -23.85 -7.06 -11.68
CA SER A 350 -23.76 -6.01 -12.71
C SER A 350 -24.15 -6.61 -14.06
N ILE A 351 -25.15 -6.04 -14.71
CA ILE A 351 -25.65 -6.46 -16.03
C ILE A 351 -25.52 -5.27 -16.97
N LEU A 352 -24.39 -5.19 -17.67
CA LEU A 352 -23.99 -4.03 -18.45
C LEU A 352 -23.87 -4.35 -19.94
N PRO A 353 -24.19 -3.41 -20.85
CA PRO A 353 -24.74 -2.07 -20.60
C PRO A 353 -26.27 -2.00 -20.66
N GLY A 354 -26.94 -3.03 -21.18
CA GLY A 354 -28.37 -3.03 -21.49
C GLY A 354 -29.30 -3.23 -20.28
N GLY A 355 -28.76 -3.63 -19.13
CA GLY A 355 -29.57 -3.91 -17.93
C GLY A 355 -30.56 -5.05 -18.15
N VAL A 356 -31.59 -5.15 -17.30
CA VAL A 356 -32.67 -6.15 -17.38
C VAL A 356 -34.04 -5.48 -17.20
N SER A 357 -35.09 -6.17 -17.62
CA SER A 357 -36.48 -5.78 -17.31
C SER A 357 -36.99 -6.42 -16.02
N SER A 358 -38.06 -5.89 -15.43
CA SER A 358 -38.71 -6.50 -14.26
C SER A 358 -39.19 -7.94 -14.52
N PHE A 359 -39.53 -8.28 -15.77
CA PHE A 359 -39.89 -9.66 -16.15
C PHE A 359 -38.71 -10.62 -16.07
N ASP A 360 -37.52 -10.16 -16.46
CA ASP A 360 -36.31 -10.96 -16.36
C ASP A 360 -35.92 -11.17 -14.90
N ILE A 361 -36.06 -10.14 -14.06
CA ILE A 361 -35.80 -10.22 -12.62
C ILE A 361 -36.65 -11.31 -11.95
N GLU A 362 -37.92 -11.42 -12.32
CA GLU A 362 -38.82 -12.45 -11.77
C GLU A 362 -38.39 -13.88 -12.16
N LYS A 363 -37.77 -14.07 -13.34
CA LYS A 363 -37.14 -15.35 -13.70
C LYS A 363 -35.91 -15.62 -12.82
N LEU A 364 -35.10 -14.60 -12.58
CA LEU A 364 -33.87 -14.73 -11.79
C LEU A 364 -34.16 -15.08 -10.32
N ARG A 365 -35.30 -14.62 -9.77
CA ARG A 365 -35.74 -14.97 -8.40
C ARG A 365 -36.00 -16.46 -8.19
N LYS A 366 -36.17 -17.23 -9.26
CA LYS A 366 -36.47 -18.68 -9.21
C LYS A 366 -35.23 -19.56 -9.42
N LEU A 367 -34.04 -18.95 -9.54
CA LEU A 367 -32.80 -19.69 -9.73
C LEU A 367 -32.39 -20.47 -8.47
N GLU A 368 -31.62 -21.54 -8.67
CA GLU A 368 -31.16 -22.38 -7.58
C GLU A 368 -30.13 -21.62 -6.72
N GLY A 369 -30.23 -21.74 -5.40
CA GLY A 369 -29.31 -21.08 -4.47
C GLY A 369 -29.53 -19.58 -4.27
N VAL A 370 -30.56 -18.99 -4.90
CA VAL A 370 -30.94 -17.58 -4.73
C VAL A 370 -32.08 -17.48 -3.72
N ARG A 371 -31.82 -16.81 -2.59
CA ARG A 371 -32.86 -16.52 -1.59
C ARG A 371 -33.66 -15.27 -1.93
N ARG A 372 -32.97 -14.24 -2.42
CA ARG A 372 -33.57 -12.95 -2.79
C ARG A 372 -32.78 -12.29 -3.90
N ILE A 373 -33.50 -11.78 -4.90
CA ILE A 373 -32.98 -10.81 -5.86
C ILE A 373 -33.82 -9.54 -5.80
N SER A 374 -33.12 -8.43 -5.63
CA SER A 374 -33.72 -7.11 -5.42
C SER A 374 -33.16 -6.11 -6.41
N GLU A 375 -33.97 -5.13 -6.79
CA GLU A 375 -33.61 -4.15 -7.81
C GLU A 375 -32.61 -3.13 -7.25
N LEU A 376 -31.60 -2.78 -8.05
CA LEU A 376 -30.62 -1.77 -7.70
C LEU A 376 -30.30 -0.87 -8.89
N GLN A 377 -30.60 0.42 -8.76
CA GLN A 377 -30.25 1.39 -9.80
C GLN A 377 -29.24 2.40 -9.27
N PRO A 378 -28.00 2.42 -9.82
CA PRO A 378 -27.01 3.42 -9.47
C PRO A 378 -27.11 4.66 -10.37
N LEU A 379 -26.98 5.85 -9.77
CA LEU A 379 -26.83 7.12 -10.49
C LEU A 379 -25.82 8.00 -9.77
N GLN A 380 -24.78 8.46 -10.47
CA GLN A 380 -23.86 9.45 -9.90
C GLN A 380 -24.31 10.87 -10.25
N VAL A 381 -24.36 11.72 -9.24
CA VAL A 381 -24.84 13.11 -9.36
C VAL A 381 -23.87 14.06 -8.64
N ASN A 382 -23.62 15.24 -9.22
CA ASN A 382 -22.72 16.22 -8.61
C ASN A 382 -23.27 16.73 -7.28
N LEU A 383 -22.39 17.00 -6.34
CA LEU A 383 -22.74 17.60 -5.04
C LEU A 383 -22.67 19.13 -5.13
N LEU A 384 -23.58 19.81 -4.43
CA LEU A 384 -23.50 21.25 -4.20
C LEU A 384 -22.95 21.57 -2.79
N PRO A 385 -22.10 22.60 -2.63
CA PRO A 385 -21.49 23.41 -3.70
C PRO A 385 -20.53 22.58 -4.60
N LEU A 386 -20.40 22.99 -5.87
CA LEU A 386 -19.52 22.33 -6.84
C LEU A 386 -18.06 22.49 -6.40
N GLU A 387 -17.50 21.41 -5.86
CA GLU A 387 -16.10 21.32 -5.48
C GLU A 387 -15.32 20.51 -6.54
N GLU A 388 -14.24 21.08 -7.07
CA GLU A 388 -13.41 20.39 -8.07
C GLU A 388 -12.62 19.22 -7.44
N LEU A 389 -12.69 18.05 -8.07
CA LEU A 389 -11.90 16.87 -7.71
C LEU A 389 -10.42 17.12 -8.05
N LYS A 390 -9.57 17.20 -7.02
CA LYS A 390 -8.11 17.30 -7.18
C LYS A 390 -7.47 15.91 -7.21
N GLY A 391 -6.54 15.66 -8.14
CA GLY A 391 -5.73 14.43 -8.19
C GLY A 391 -6.08 13.43 -9.32
N PRO A 392 -5.58 12.17 -9.28
CA PRO A 392 -5.67 11.22 -10.41
C PRO A 392 -7.08 10.84 -10.88
N GLY A 393 -8.13 11.18 -10.11
CA GLY A 393 -9.54 10.99 -10.46
C GLY A 393 -10.16 12.14 -11.27
N ALA A 394 -9.44 13.26 -11.46
CA ALA A 394 -9.90 14.44 -12.19
C ALA A 394 -9.98 14.25 -13.72
N ALA A 395 -9.33 13.20 -14.24
CA ALA A 395 -9.11 12.98 -15.68
C ALA A 395 -10.36 12.58 -16.49
N PHE A 396 -11.57 12.64 -15.91
CA PHE A 396 -12.83 12.20 -16.50
C PHE A 396 -13.85 13.32 -16.74
N GLY A 397 -13.49 14.59 -16.52
CA GLY A 397 -14.37 15.71 -16.85
C GLY A 397 -14.72 15.71 -18.34
N GLY A 398 -16.02 15.69 -18.67
CA GLY A 398 -16.52 15.92 -20.04
C GLY A 398 -16.15 17.32 -20.57
N ARG A 399 -16.59 17.62 -21.81
CA ARG A 399 -16.29 18.87 -22.56
C ARG A 399 -16.26 20.10 -21.65
N GLY A 400 -15.06 20.60 -21.35
CA GLY A 400 -14.83 21.72 -20.41
C GLY A 400 -13.80 21.44 -19.30
N GLY A 401 -13.39 20.19 -19.08
CA GLY A 401 -12.09 19.85 -18.47
C GLY A 401 -11.99 19.81 -16.93
N LYS A 402 -13.10 19.93 -16.18
CA LYS A 402 -13.11 19.80 -14.71
C LYS A 402 -14.04 18.69 -14.24
N ALA A 403 -13.57 17.86 -13.32
CA ALA A 403 -14.39 16.86 -12.63
C ALA A 403 -14.80 17.39 -11.26
N TYR A 404 -16.06 17.19 -10.87
CA TYR A 404 -16.58 17.66 -9.58
C TYR A 404 -16.87 16.51 -8.62
N ARG A 405 -16.86 16.82 -7.32
CA ARG A 405 -17.30 15.89 -6.28
C ARG A 405 -18.76 15.51 -6.53
N ASN A 406 -19.07 14.24 -6.30
CA ASN A 406 -20.37 13.64 -6.61
C ASN A 406 -20.78 12.66 -5.51
N ALA A 407 -22.07 12.42 -5.42
CA ALA A 407 -22.68 11.35 -4.64
C ALA A 407 -23.11 10.21 -5.58
N LEU A 408 -23.07 8.99 -5.06
CA LEU A 408 -23.60 7.81 -5.74
C LEU A 408 -24.99 7.51 -5.18
N LEU A 409 -26.04 7.91 -5.88
CA LEU A 409 -27.40 7.52 -5.55
C LEU A 409 -27.56 6.02 -5.82
N LEU A 410 -28.05 5.29 -4.83
CA LEU A 410 -28.42 3.89 -4.93
C LEU A 410 -29.90 3.76 -4.61
N ALA A 411 -30.72 3.63 -5.65
CA ALA A 411 -32.14 3.31 -5.47
C ALA A 411 -32.32 1.79 -5.34
N SER A 412 -33.10 1.39 -4.35
CA SER A 412 -33.48 -0.01 -4.14
C SER A 412 -34.90 -0.08 -3.60
N ASP A 413 -35.54 -1.22 -3.81
CA ASP A 413 -36.87 -1.61 -3.32
C ASP A 413 -36.92 -1.87 -1.82
N TYR A 414 -35.76 -2.05 -1.16
CA TYR A 414 -35.69 -2.19 0.28
C TYR A 414 -34.41 -1.60 0.87
N VAL A 415 -34.40 -1.40 2.18
CA VAL A 415 -33.20 -0.97 2.92
C VAL A 415 -32.56 -2.20 3.58
N PRO A 416 -31.34 -2.60 3.18
CA PRO A 416 -30.60 -3.70 3.79
C PRO A 416 -30.41 -3.50 5.31
N PRO A 417 -30.01 -4.54 6.05
CA PRO A 417 -29.90 -4.49 7.50
C PRO A 417 -28.69 -3.68 8.02
N PHE A 418 -28.52 -2.47 7.50
CA PHE A 418 -27.50 -1.52 7.91
C PHE A 418 -27.65 -1.13 9.37
N ARG A 419 -26.51 -0.92 10.02
CA ARG A 419 -26.43 -0.38 11.36
C ARG A 419 -26.60 1.14 11.33
N PHE A 420 -27.64 1.66 11.97
CA PHE A 420 -27.86 3.10 12.08
C PHE A 420 -27.01 3.67 13.22
N VAL A 421 -26.20 4.69 12.89
CA VAL A 421 -25.44 5.50 13.85
C VAL A 421 -26.31 6.63 14.38
N ALA A 422 -27.17 7.17 13.51
CA ALA A 422 -28.13 8.20 13.85
C ALA A 422 -29.43 7.99 13.08
N GLY A 423 -30.56 8.17 13.76
CA GLY A 423 -31.91 8.00 13.21
C GLY A 423 -32.48 6.63 13.55
N ASP A 424 -33.80 6.56 13.69
CA ASP A 424 -34.51 5.28 13.84
C ASP A 424 -34.70 4.63 12.47
N ARG A 425 -34.46 3.32 12.38
CA ARG A 425 -34.52 2.59 11.11
C ARG A 425 -35.92 2.61 10.52
N ALA A 426 -36.95 2.33 11.32
CA ALA A 426 -38.31 2.23 10.80
C ALA A 426 -38.79 3.60 10.29
N ALA A 427 -38.56 4.65 11.07
CA ALA A 427 -38.88 6.03 10.66
C ALA A 427 -38.09 6.46 9.42
N ALA A 428 -36.78 6.18 9.35
CA ALA A 428 -35.94 6.58 8.25
C ALA A 428 -36.27 5.80 6.95
N THR A 429 -36.57 4.50 7.06
CA THR A 429 -37.03 3.69 5.92
C THR A 429 -38.39 4.16 5.42
N ASN A 430 -39.32 4.50 6.31
CA ASN A 430 -40.61 5.07 5.90
C ASN A 430 -40.40 6.39 5.15
N ALA A 431 -39.65 7.32 5.74
CA ALA A 431 -39.35 8.62 5.12
C ALA A 431 -38.65 8.49 3.76
N LEU A 432 -37.76 7.52 3.59
CA LEU A 432 -37.06 7.22 2.34
C LEU A 432 -38.01 6.88 1.19
N PHE A 433 -39.05 6.08 1.47
CA PHE A 433 -39.97 5.58 0.46
C PHE A 433 -41.20 6.48 0.27
N THR A 434 -41.58 7.28 1.26
CA THR A 434 -42.76 8.16 1.18
C THR A 434 -42.44 9.60 0.81
N GLY A 435 -41.18 10.04 0.82
CA GLY A 435 -40.83 11.44 0.58
C GLY A 435 -39.40 11.67 0.09
N ASP A 436 -39.01 12.95 0.00
CA ASP A 436 -37.70 13.41 -0.47
C ASP A 436 -36.61 13.27 0.60
N ALA A 437 -36.47 12.06 1.14
CA ALA A 437 -35.45 11.75 2.15
C ALA A 437 -34.36 10.85 1.57
N CYS A 438 -33.20 10.83 2.23
CA CYS A 438 -32.10 9.95 1.89
C CYS A 438 -31.42 9.38 3.13
N LEU A 439 -30.77 8.23 2.95
CA LEU A 439 -29.84 7.68 3.92
C LEU A 439 -28.41 7.89 3.44
N VAL A 440 -27.56 8.41 4.29
CA VAL A 440 -26.14 8.66 3.98
C VAL A 440 -25.25 7.78 4.82
N THR A 441 -24.06 7.47 4.31
CA THR A 441 -23.06 6.74 5.10
C THR A 441 -22.40 7.65 6.13
N GLU A 442 -21.98 7.09 7.26
CA GLU A 442 -21.27 7.81 8.31
C GLU A 442 -19.96 8.44 7.78
N MET A 443 -19.31 7.78 6.83
CA MET A 443 -18.12 8.31 6.15
C MET A 443 -18.45 9.60 5.38
N MET A 444 -19.54 9.62 4.62
CA MET A 444 -19.99 10.81 3.91
C MET A 444 -20.42 11.91 4.89
N ALA A 445 -21.15 11.56 5.93
CA ALA A 445 -21.57 12.49 6.98
C ALA A 445 -20.36 13.18 7.63
N ARG A 446 -19.29 12.43 7.95
CA ARG A 446 -18.04 13.02 8.46
C ARG A 446 -17.30 13.88 7.44
N ALA A 447 -17.26 13.45 6.17
CA ALA A 447 -16.55 14.17 5.11
C ALA A 447 -17.22 15.50 4.72
N ARG A 448 -18.55 15.59 4.90
CA ARG A 448 -19.37 16.75 4.52
C ARG A 448 -19.99 17.47 5.71
N HIS A 449 -19.68 17.05 6.94
CA HIS A 449 -20.22 17.60 8.18
C HIS A 449 -21.76 17.57 8.22
N LEU A 450 -22.38 16.49 7.75
CA LEU A 450 -23.83 16.32 7.73
C LEU A 450 -24.33 15.66 9.02
N SER A 451 -25.50 16.12 9.48
CA SER A 451 -26.26 15.60 10.61
C SER A 451 -27.67 15.19 10.18
N LEU A 452 -28.41 14.54 11.08
CA LEU A 452 -29.82 14.23 10.83
C LEU A 452 -30.63 15.49 10.57
N GLY A 453 -31.47 15.45 9.54
CA GLY A 453 -32.34 16.56 9.15
C GLY A 453 -31.71 17.57 8.21
N ASP A 454 -30.40 17.52 7.98
CA ASP A 454 -29.72 18.41 7.04
C ASP A 454 -30.16 18.15 5.59
N GLY A 455 -30.10 19.19 4.76
CA GLY A 455 -30.40 19.11 3.33
C GLY A 455 -29.16 18.76 2.50
N LEU A 456 -29.22 17.65 1.76
CA LEU A 456 -28.24 17.25 0.78
C LEU A 456 -28.63 17.79 -0.60
N ARG A 457 -27.89 18.80 -1.05
CA ARG A 457 -28.12 19.44 -2.36
C ARG A 457 -27.34 18.75 -3.46
N LEU A 458 -28.04 18.33 -4.51
CA LEU A 458 -27.53 17.59 -5.65
C LEU A 458 -27.76 18.39 -6.93
N ASP A 459 -26.73 18.51 -7.77
CA ASP A 459 -26.83 19.05 -9.11
C ASP A 459 -27.07 17.91 -10.11
N CYS A 460 -28.33 17.75 -10.50
CA CYS A 460 -28.81 16.73 -11.44
C CYS A 460 -28.57 17.11 -12.91
N GLY A 461 -27.90 18.24 -13.17
CA GLY A 461 -27.68 18.77 -14.50
C GLY A 461 -28.90 19.49 -15.08
N ARG A 462 -28.69 20.14 -16.24
CA ARG A 462 -29.69 20.97 -16.94
C ARG A 462 -30.35 22.04 -16.06
N GLY A 463 -29.61 22.54 -15.05
CA GLY A 463 -30.09 23.57 -14.12
C GLY A 463 -31.03 23.07 -13.02
N PHE A 464 -31.30 21.76 -12.93
CA PHE A 464 -32.14 21.19 -11.89
C PHE A 464 -31.33 20.83 -10.65
N VAL A 465 -31.78 21.32 -9.50
CA VAL A 465 -31.17 21.03 -8.19
C VAL A 465 -32.18 20.32 -7.32
N LEU A 466 -31.78 19.14 -6.83
CA LEU A 466 -32.58 18.35 -5.90
C LEU A 466 -32.04 18.57 -4.48
N ASN A 467 -32.93 18.70 -3.50
CA ASN A 467 -32.56 18.83 -2.09
C ASN A 467 -33.21 17.71 -1.30
N LEU A 468 -32.39 16.78 -0.80
CA LEU A 468 -32.87 15.60 -0.06
C LEU A 468 -32.61 15.76 1.43
N LYS A 469 -33.59 15.44 2.26
CA LYS A 469 -33.42 15.48 3.71
C LYS A 469 -32.70 14.23 4.20
N VAL A 470 -31.65 14.39 4.99
CA VAL A 470 -30.95 13.25 5.61
C VAL A 470 -31.83 12.67 6.71
N ALA A 471 -32.46 11.52 6.45
CA ALA A 471 -33.33 10.83 7.40
C ALA A 471 -32.59 9.84 8.31
N GLY A 472 -31.42 9.35 7.87
CA GLY A 472 -30.62 8.40 8.64
C GLY A 472 -29.14 8.40 8.23
N ILE A 473 -28.29 8.09 9.19
CA ILE A 473 -26.84 7.92 8.99
C ILE A 473 -26.48 6.48 9.33
N VAL A 474 -25.88 5.77 8.37
CA VAL A 474 -25.55 4.33 8.51
C VAL A 474 -24.04 4.08 8.56
N ASP A 475 -23.60 3.18 9.45
CA ASP A 475 -22.21 2.69 9.50
C ASP A 475 -22.04 1.62 8.43
N LEU A 476 -21.38 1.99 7.33
CA LEU A 476 -21.26 1.13 6.16
C LEU A 476 -19.94 1.37 5.43
N ASN A 477 -19.09 0.35 5.36
CA ASN A 477 -17.92 0.32 4.50
C ASN A 477 -18.36 -0.07 3.09
N TRP A 478 -18.42 0.93 2.21
CA TRP A 478 -19.01 0.81 0.88
C TRP A 478 -17.97 0.77 -0.25
N HIS A 479 -16.70 1.04 0.07
CA HIS A 479 -15.70 1.39 -0.92
C HIS A 479 -15.45 0.30 -1.96
N MET A 480 -15.08 -0.89 -1.47
CA MET A 480 -14.71 -1.99 -2.36
C MET A 480 -15.94 -2.60 -3.03
N VAL A 481 -17.08 -2.68 -2.33
CA VAL A 481 -18.34 -3.19 -2.90
C VAL A 481 -18.75 -2.39 -4.13
N THR A 482 -18.87 -1.06 -3.99
CA THR A 482 -19.32 -0.20 -5.09
C THR A 482 -18.27 -0.03 -6.19
N SER A 483 -16.97 -0.12 -5.86
CA SER A 483 -15.92 -0.11 -6.87
C SER A 483 -15.88 -1.42 -7.67
N ARG A 484 -16.12 -2.57 -7.03
CA ARG A 484 -16.08 -3.89 -7.69
C ARG A 484 -17.36 -4.22 -8.42
N GLY A 485 -18.51 -3.82 -7.86
CA GLY A 485 -19.81 -3.92 -8.52
C GLY A 485 -20.01 -2.95 -9.68
N LEU A 486 -18.98 -2.22 -10.14
CA LEU A 486 -19.00 -1.33 -11.31
C LEU A 486 -20.11 -0.27 -11.33
N VAL A 487 -20.64 0.08 -10.15
CA VAL A 487 -21.66 1.13 -10.00
C VAL A 487 -21.08 2.54 -10.08
N ARG A 488 -19.74 2.68 -10.14
CA ARG A 488 -19.02 3.96 -10.22
C ARG A 488 -18.36 4.16 -11.59
N GLY A 489 -18.24 5.42 -12.00
CA GLY A 489 -17.66 5.80 -13.29
C GLY A 489 -18.65 5.69 -14.45
N LEU A 490 -19.93 5.47 -14.16
CA LEU A 490 -20.99 5.38 -15.16
C LEU A 490 -21.33 6.78 -15.70
N ASN A 491 -21.89 6.86 -16.90
CA ASN A 491 -22.42 8.11 -17.47
C ASN A 491 -21.43 9.29 -17.53
N ARG A 492 -20.14 9.01 -17.76
CA ARG A 492 -19.04 10.01 -17.80
C ARG A 492 -18.80 10.71 -16.45
N MET A 493 -19.27 10.14 -15.35
CA MET A 493 -18.94 10.61 -14.01
C MET A 493 -17.56 10.09 -13.58
N PRO A 494 -16.83 10.83 -12.74
CA PRO A 494 -15.57 10.34 -12.20
C PRO A 494 -15.83 9.17 -11.24
N VAL A 495 -14.91 8.20 -11.22
CA VAL A 495 -14.99 6.99 -10.37
C VAL A 495 -14.92 7.32 -8.88
N ASN A 496 -14.30 8.45 -8.52
CA ASN A 496 -14.25 8.93 -7.16
C ASN A 496 -15.59 9.60 -6.80
N THR A 497 -16.17 9.17 -5.69
CA THR A 497 -17.43 9.68 -5.13
C THR A 497 -17.25 9.88 -3.63
N ASP A 498 -18.01 10.78 -3.02
CA ASP A 498 -17.95 11.08 -1.59
C ASP A 498 -18.68 10.03 -0.73
N GLY A 499 -19.56 9.25 -1.34
CA GLY A 499 -20.30 8.19 -0.67
C GLY A 499 -21.58 7.79 -1.40
N PRO A 500 -22.10 6.60 -1.10
CA PRO A 500 -23.42 6.21 -1.53
C PRO A 500 -24.46 6.92 -0.69
N VAL A 501 -25.56 7.25 -1.34
CA VAL A 501 -26.75 7.86 -0.76
C VAL A 501 -27.92 7.00 -1.21
N PHE A 502 -28.56 6.34 -0.26
CA PHE A 502 -29.72 5.50 -0.55
C PHE A 502 -30.94 6.40 -0.71
N VAL A 503 -31.72 6.14 -1.76
CA VAL A 503 -32.92 6.91 -2.16
C VAL A 503 -34.00 5.95 -2.67
N SER A 504 -35.23 6.43 -2.84
CA SER A 504 -36.27 5.67 -3.55
C SER A 504 -36.06 5.71 -5.06
N PHE A 505 -36.73 4.81 -5.80
CA PHE A 505 -36.74 4.84 -7.26
C PHE A 505 -37.38 6.13 -7.81
N ASP A 506 -38.41 6.65 -7.14
CA ASP A 506 -39.08 7.90 -7.55
C ASP A 506 -38.12 9.09 -7.45
N THR A 507 -37.38 9.19 -6.35
CA THR A 507 -36.36 10.22 -6.17
C THR A 507 -35.23 10.08 -7.20
N LEU A 508 -34.81 8.86 -7.51
CA LEU A 508 -33.76 8.64 -8.52
C LEU A 508 -34.25 8.97 -9.94
N ALA A 509 -35.49 8.63 -10.27
CA ALA A 509 -36.12 9.01 -11.53
C ALA A 509 -36.26 10.54 -11.67
N ALA A 510 -36.56 11.25 -10.57
CA ALA A 510 -36.58 12.70 -10.55
C ALA A 510 -35.17 13.33 -10.70
N ALA A 511 -34.13 12.62 -10.22
CA ALA A 511 -32.74 13.04 -10.34
C ALA A 511 -32.13 12.75 -11.73
N ASP A 512 -32.57 11.69 -12.41
CA ASP A 512 -32.06 11.30 -13.72
C ASP A 512 -32.73 12.08 -14.86
N ARG A 513 -31.97 12.99 -15.48
CA ARG A 513 -32.48 13.84 -16.58
C ARG A 513 -32.15 13.29 -17.97
N ARG A 514 -31.69 12.04 -18.05
CA ARG A 514 -31.48 11.34 -19.33
C ARG A 514 -32.84 10.92 -19.92
N PRO A 515 -32.95 10.79 -21.25
CA PRO A 515 -34.14 10.19 -21.87
C PRO A 515 -34.36 8.77 -21.32
N GLN A 516 -35.62 8.43 -21.02
CA GLN A 516 -36.00 7.15 -20.38
C GLN A 516 -35.55 5.92 -21.17
N GLU A 517 -35.40 6.04 -22.49
CA GLU A 517 -34.87 4.99 -23.38
C GLU A 517 -33.43 4.55 -23.03
N PHE A 518 -32.65 5.37 -22.31
CA PHE A 518 -31.29 5.07 -21.85
C PHE A 518 -31.21 4.70 -20.37
N VAL A 519 -32.35 4.61 -19.69
CA VAL A 519 -32.45 4.32 -18.25
C VAL A 519 -32.84 2.84 -18.12
N HIS A 520 -31.86 2.00 -17.79
CA HIS A 520 -32.05 0.56 -17.64
C HIS A 520 -31.67 0.09 -16.23
N MET A 521 -32.29 -1.01 -15.78
CA MET A 521 -31.94 -1.66 -14.52
C MET A 521 -30.65 -2.45 -14.69
N THR A 522 -29.52 -1.81 -14.41
CA THR A 522 -28.19 -2.36 -14.71
C THR A 522 -27.58 -3.18 -13.59
N HIS A 523 -28.10 -3.08 -12.36
CA HIS A 523 -27.56 -3.78 -11.22
C HIS A 523 -28.67 -4.44 -10.40
N LEU A 524 -28.31 -5.50 -9.69
CA LEU A 524 -29.20 -6.21 -8.78
C LEU A 524 -28.44 -6.53 -7.49
N TRP A 525 -29.17 -6.62 -6.38
CA TRP A 525 -28.69 -7.23 -5.15
C TRP A 525 -29.14 -8.68 -5.08
N LEU A 526 -28.25 -9.53 -4.58
CA LEU A 526 -28.48 -10.96 -4.46
C LEU A 526 -28.08 -11.44 -3.07
N ASP A 527 -28.98 -12.18 -2.42
CA ASP A 527 -28.71 -12.92 -1.19
C ASP A 527 -28.79 -14.42 -1.51
N TYR A 528 -27.82 -15.18 -1.02
CA TYR A 528 -27.78 -16.63 -1.24
C TYR A 528 -28.69 -17.36 -0.26
N GLU A 529 -29.14 -18.55 -0.66
CA GLU A 529 -29.66 -19.50 0.32
C GLU A 529 -28.54 -19.96 1.26
N PRO A 530 -28.72 -19.95 2.60
CA PRO A 530 -27.67 -20.30 3.55
C PRO A 530 -27.10 -21.72 3.33
N ASP A 531 -27.96 -22.69 3.02
CA ASP A 531 -27.56 -24.08 2.80
C ASP A 531 -26.74 -24.25 1.51
N PHE A 532 -27.12 -23.51 0.46
CA PHE A 532 -26.38 -23.49 -0.81
C PHE A 532 -24.98 -22.89 -0.63
N LEU A 533 -24.89 -21.79 0.13
CA LEU A 533 -23.62 -21.14 0.43
C LEU A 533 -22.72 -22.04 1.29
N ALA A 534 -23.29 -22.78 2.24
CA ALA A 534 -22.55 -23.73 3.08
C ALA A 534 -22.03 -24.94 2.28
N GLN A 535 -22.77 -25.41 1.28
CA GLN A 535 -22.40 -26.55 0.46
C GLN A 535 -21.25 -26.23 -0.52
N TYR A 536 -21.33 -25.10 -1.24
CA TYR A 536 -20.40 -24.77 -2.30
C TYR A 536 -19.30 -23.80 -1.88
N GLY A 537 -19.51 -23.05 -0.79
CA GLY A 537 -18.67 -21.92 -0.43
C GLY A 537 -18.87 -20.71 -1.36
N VAL A 538 -18.45 -19.53 -0.90
CA VAL A 538 -18.72 -18.23 -1.54
C VAL A 538 -18.32 -18.19 -3.02
N PHE A 539 -17.11 -18.67 -3.34
CA PHE A 539 -16.56 -18.57 -4.69
C PHE A 539 -17.30 -19.45 -5.70
N GLU A 540 -17.52 -20.73 -5.37
CA GLU A 540 -18.17 -21.67 -6.29
C GLU A 540 -19.67 -21.38 -6.41
N ALA A 541 -20.33 -21.00 -5.30
CA ALA A 541 -21.72 -20.53 -5.32
C ALA A 541 -21.88 -19.32 -6.25
N GLY A 542 -20.98 -18.33 -6.16
CA GLY A 542 -20.98 -17.16 -7.03
C GLY A 542 -20.88 -17.49 -8.51
N ARG A 543 -19.97 -18.40 -8.91
CA ARG A 543 -19.81 -18.81 -10.32
C ARG A 543 -21.01 -19.57 -10.87
N ARG A 544 -21.61 -20.45 -10.06
CA ARG A 544 -22.79 -21.22 -10.45
C ARG A 544 -23.98 -20.31 -10.71
N VAL A 545 -24.26 -19.43 -9.76
CA VAL A 545 -25.34 -18.44 -9.89
C VAL A 545 -25.08 -17.47 -11.04
N GLU A 546 -23.85 -16.99 -11.23
CA GLU A 546 -23.49 -16.15 -12.40
C GLU A 546 -23.78 -16.87 -13.72
N LYS A 547 -23.40 -18.15 -13.84
CA LYS A 547 -23.65 -18.97 -15.03
C LYS A 547 -25.16 -19.19 -15.28
N GLU A 548 -25.92 -19.44 -14.22
CA GLU A 548 -27.37 -19.59 -14.29
C GLU A 548 -28.07 -18.29 -14.71
N ILE A 549 -27.64 -17.15 -14.17
CA ILE A 549 -28.14 -15.83 -14.60
C ILE A 549 -27.85 -15.63 -16.09
N VAL A 550 -26.63 -15.93 -16.56
CA VAL A 550 -26.30 -15.83 -18.00
C VAL A 550 -27.18 -16.74 -18.85
N SER A 551 -27.44 -17.96 -18.39
CA SER A 551 -28.31 -18.92 -19.07
C SER A 551 -29.78 -18.45 -19.13
N ALA A 552 -30.30 -17.94 -18.01
CA ALA A 552 -31.66 -17.42 -17.89
C ALA A 552 -31.90 -16.16 -18.75
N LEU A 553 -30.84 -15.40 -19.02
CA LEU A 553 -30.83 -14.22 -19.89
C LEU A 553 -30.40 -14.55 -21.32
N ASN A 554 -30.69 -15.77 -21.82
CA ASN A 554 -30.42 -16.22 -23.19
C ASN A 554 -28.94 -16.06 -23.64
N GLY A 555 -27.99 -16.47 -22.80
CA GLY A 555 -26.56 -16.38 -23.13
C GLY A 555 -26.02 -14.95 -23.10
N ALA A 556 -26.64 -14.10 -22.29
CA ALA A 556 -26.42 -12.65 -22.16
C ALA A 556 -26.84 -11.81 -23.37
N ASN A 557 -27.53 -12.40 -24.35
CA ASN A 557 -28.21 -11.66 -25.41
C ASN A 557 -29.64 -11.34 -24.94
N LEU A 558 -29.91 -10.08 -24.59
CA LEU A 558 -31.28 -9.66 -24.32
C LEU A 558 -31.98 -9.26 -25.61
N VAL A 559 -33.16 -9.82 -25.82
CA VAL A 559 -34.11 -9.37 -26.83
C VAL A 559 -34.97 -8.30 -26.17
N THR A 560 -34.82 -7.05 -26.59
CA THR A 560 -35.70 -5.96 -26.10
C THR A 560 -37.13 -6.17 -26.60
N LYS A 561 -38.11 -5.45 -26.05
CA LYS A 561 -39.51 -5.48 -26.55
C LYS A 561 -39.63 -5.14 -28.05
N GLU A 562 -38.59 -4.53 -28.62
CA GLU A 562 -38.50 -4.09 -30.01
C GLU A 562 -37.70 -5.07 -30.91
N GLY A 563 -37.26 -6.21 -30.38
CA GLY A 563 -36.52 -7.23 -31.14
C GLY A 563 -35.03 -6.95 -31.32
N GLU A 564 -34.48 -5.91 -30.68
CA GLU A 564 -33.05 -5.61 -30.74
C GLU A 564 -32.27 -6.57 -29.83
N VAL A 565 -31.26 -7.26 -30.38
CA VAL A 565 -30.38 -8.16 -29.61
C VAL A 565 -29.20 -7.37 -29.08
N ARG A 566 -29.21 -7.05 -27.77
CA ARG A 566 -28.07 -6.41 -27.10
C ARG A 566 -27.29 -7.43 -26.27
N GLY A 567 -25.98 -7.49 -26.50
CA GLY A 567 -25.07 -8.32 -25.71
C GLY A 567 -24.76 -7.64 -24.37
N ASN A 568 -25.28 -8.20 -23.28
CA ASN A 568 -24.90 -7.85 -21.93
C ASN A 568 -23.68 -8.66 -21.47
N THR A 569 -22.97 -8.10 -20.49
CA THR A 569 -22.05 -8.83 -19.63
C THR A 569 -22.68 -8.88 -18.26
N VAL A 570 -22.94 -10.09 -17.79
CA VAL A 570 -23.36 -10.35 -16.41
C VAL A 570 -22.10 -10.55 -15.59
N ARG A 571 -22.03 -9.89 -14.43
CA ARG A 571 -20.96 -10.08 -13.45
C ARG A 571 -21.55 -10.20 -12.07
N LEU A 572 -21.18 -11.24 -11.36
CA LEU A 572 -21.51 -11.38 -9.96
C LEU A 572 -20.29 -11.02 -9.11
N HIS A 573 -20.49 -10.14 -8.14
CA HIS A 573 -19.47 -9.72 -7.19
C HIS A 573 -19.91 -10.03 -5.77
N ALA A 574 -19.44 -11.16 -5.23
CA ALA A 574 -19.74 -11.57 -3.86
C ALA A 574 -19.03 -10.66 -2.85
N ARG A 575 -19.79 -10.16 -1.85
CA ARG A 575 -19.30 -9.29 -0.77
C ARG A 575 -18.11 -9.90 -0.05
N ASP A 576 -18.21 -11.17 0.31
CA ASP A 576 -17.19 -11.85 1.12
C ASP A 576 -15.92 -12.13 0.32
N GLU A 577 -16.03 -12.44 -0.97
CA GLU A 577 -14.86 -12.52 -1.87
C GLU A 577 -14.16 -11.15 -2.01
N VAL A 578 -14.94 -10.07 -2.12
CA VAL A 578 -14.40 -8.71 -2.13
C VAL A 578 -13.71 -8.39 -0.79
N ALA A 579 -14.27 -8.83 0.33
CA ALA A 579 -13.68 -8.65 1.66
C ALA A 579 -12.37 -9.40 1.83
N GLU A 580 -12.35 -10.70 1.52
CA GLU A 580 -11.15 -11.55 1.58
C GLU A 580 -10.06 -11.02 0.66
N GLY A 581 -10.41 -10.65 -0.57
CA GLY A 581 -9.47 -10.08 -1.52
C GLY A 581 -8.90 -8.73 -1.09
N THR A 582 -9.69 -7.90 -0.42
CA THR A 582 -9.24 -6.63 0.16
C THR A 582 -8.25 -6.88 1.30
N LEU A 583 -8.53 -7.85 2.17
CA LEU A 583 -7.64 -8.24 3.26
C LEU A 583 -6.33 -8.85 2.74
N ALA A 584 -6.39 -9.75 1.76
CA ALA A 584 -5.22 -10.37 1.15
C ALA A 584 -4.32 -9.31 0.49
N HIS A 585 -4.90 -8.44 -0.34
CA HIS A 585 -4.16 -7.36 -0.97
C HIS A 585 -3.56 -6.37 0.04
N GLY A 586 -4.33 -6.02 1.07
CA GLY A 586 -3.85 -5.19 2.18
C GLY A 586 -2.66 -5.82 2.89
N ASN A 587 -2.76 -7.10 3.27
CA ASN A 587 -1.68 -7.85 3.93
C ASN A 587 -0.41 -7.92 3.06
N ASP A 588 -0.53 -8.10 1.75
CA ASP A 588 0.62 -8.14 0.84
C ASP A 588 1.33 -6.78 0.75
N LEU A 589 0.57 -5.70 0.64
CA LEU A 589 1.12 -4.34 0.61
C LEU A 589 1.78 -3.98 1.94
N VAL A 590 1.07 -4.19 3.05
CA VAL A 590 1.56 -3.91 4.40
C VAL A 590 2.79 -4.75 4.71
N GLY A 591 2.75 -6.06 4.42
CA GLY A 591 3.88 -6.96 4.60
C GLY A 591 5.08 -6.55 3.77
N SER A 592 4.88 -6.12 2.52
CA SER A 592 5.97 -5.60 1.67
C SER A 592 6.61 -4.35 2.27
N MET A 593 5.81 -3.43 2.83
CA MET A 593 6.31 -2.25 3.52
C MET A 593 7.00 -2.58 4.85
N ALA A 594 6.48 -3.58 5.60
CA ALA A 594 6.96 -3.98 6.91
C ALA A 594 8.28 -4.77 6.85
N ARG A 595 8.63 -5.38 5.71
CA ARG A 595 9.93 -6.07 5.50
C ARG A 595 11.12 -5.18 5.83
N ILE A 596 11.09 -3.91 5.44
CA ILE A 596 12.22 -3.01 5.61
C ILE A 596 12.46 -2.65 7.09
N PRO A 597 11.47 -2.19 7.87
CA PRO A 597 11.65 -2.05 9.32
C PRO A 597 12.00 -3.37 10.00
N PHE A 598 11.52 -4.51 9.50
CA PHE A 598 11.93 -5.80 10.03
C PHE A 598 13.42 -6.11 9.79
N ILE A 599 13.95 -5.84 8.59
CA ILE A 599 15.39 -5.93 8.32
C ILE A 599 16.17 -5.04 9.28
N PHE A 600 15.67 -3.84 9.62
CA PHE A 600 16.32 -3.00 10.62
C PHE A 600 16.36 -3.65 12.01
N VAL A 601 15.32 -4.37 12.44
CA VAL A 601 15.35 -5.14 13.69
C VAL A 601 16.48 -6.17 13.67
N VAL A 602 16.69 -6.86 12.54
CA VAL A 602 17.79 -7.82 12.36
C VAL A 602 19.15 -7.12 12.45
N VAL A 603 19.30 -5.97 11.79
CA VAL A 603 20.55 -5.18 11.85
C VAL A 603 20.82 -4.67 13.27
N VAL A 604 19.80 -4.14 13.95
CA VAL A 604 19.91 -3.70 15.35
C VAL A 604 20.28 -4.88 16.24
N SER A 605 19.82 -6.10 15.93
CA SER A 605 20.17 -7.29 16.71
C SER A 605 21.68 -7.55 16.76
N LEU A 606 22.45 -7.15 15.73
CA LEU A 606 23.92 -7.21 15.76
C LEU A 606 24.53 -6.34 16.87
N GLY A 607 23.83 -5.27 17.28
CA GLY A 607 24.22 -4.43 18.42
C GLY A 607 24.28 -5.20 19.75
N PHE A 608 23.58 -6.34 19.87
CA PHE A 608 23.69 -7.20 21.06
C PHE A 608 25.10 -7.76 21.22
N ILE A 609 25.88 -7.92 20.14
CA ILE A 609 27.28 -8.32 20.22
C ILE A 609 28.08 -7.27 21.01
N SER A 610 27.92 -5.98 20.67
CA SER A 610 28.58 -4.89 21.38
C SER A 610 28.17 -4.84 22.86
N LEU A 611 26.88 -5.09 23.16
CA LEU A 611 26.38 -5.18 24.52
C LEU A 611 27.02 -6.35 25.29
N LEU A 612 27.04 -7.54 24.69
CA LEU A 612 27.59 -8.76 25.30
C LEU A 612 29.09 -8.64 25.55
N VAL A 613 29.85 -8.05 24.62
CA VAL A 613 31.28 -7.77 24.79
C VAL A 613 31.49 -6.83 25.98
N ALA A 614 30.70 -5.76 26.08
CA ALA A 614 30.81 -4.81 27.17
C ALA A 614 30.45 -5.42 28.53
N ASP A 615 29.37 -6.21 28.60
CA ASP A 615 28.94 -6.86 29.84
C ASP A 615 29.92 -7.98 30.27
N ALA A 616 30.50 -8.71 29.30
CA ALA A 616 31.57 -9.69 29.57
C ALA A 616 32.83 -9.04 30.12
N ASP A 617 33.27 -7.91 29.55
CA ASP A 617 34.43 -7.16 30.04
C ASP A 617 34.17 -6.60 31.44
N ALA A 618 32.97 -6.08 31.70
CA ALA A 618 32.58 -5.54 33.01
C ALA A 618 32.51 -6.63 34.10
N ARG A 619 32.07 -7.85 33.75
CA ARG A 619 31.91 -8.98 34.69
C ARG A 619 33.10 -9.93 34.74
N ARG A 620 34.20 -9.61 34.06
CA ARG A 620 35.37 -10.50 33.95
C ARG A 620 35.90 -10.97 35.31
N LYS A 621 35.99 -10.07 36.30
CA LYS A 621 36.43 -10.40 37.67
C LYS A 621 35.43 -11.30 38.40
N SER A 622 34.14 -10.99 38.31
CA SER A 622 33.07 -11.78 38.94
C SER A 622 32.99 -13.19 38.35
N PHE A 623 33.15 -13.34 37.03
CA PHE A 623 33.20 -14.65 36.38
C PHE A 623 34.42 -15.47 36.79
N ALA A 624 35.57 -14.84 37.05
CA ALA A 624 36.73 -15.53 37.59
C ALA A 624 36.47 -16.08 39.01
N VAL A 625 35.82 -15.30 39.87
CA VAL A 625 35.41 -15.72 41.22
C VAL A 625 34.38 -16.86 41.16
N LEU A 626 33.32 -16.71 40.37
CA LEU A 626 32.30 -17.76 40.19
C LEU A 626 32.92 -19.06 39.67
N ARG A 627 33.93 -18.97 38.79
CA ARG A 627 34.65 -20.13 38.31
C ARG A 627 35.52 -20.79 39.37
N ALA A 628 36.15 -20.01 40.24
CA ALA A 628 36.90 -20.54 41.39
C ALA A 628 36.00 -21.33 42.36
N ILE A 629 34.73 -20.96 42.46
CA ILE A 629 33.70 -21.64 43.27
C ILE A 629 33.04 -22.81 42.49
N GLY A 630 33.44 -23.07 41.24
CA GLY A 630 33.03 -24.25 40.47
C GLY A 630 32.08 -24.01 39.29
N ALA A 631 31.60 -22.77 39.05
CA ALA A 631 30.61 -22.48 37.99
C ALA A 631 31.10 -22.89 36.59
N THR A 632 30.33 -23.65 35.81
CA THR A 632 30.75 -24.19 34.51
C THR A 632 30.74 -23.16 33.38
N ARG A 633 31.46 -23.41 32.28
CA ARG A 633 31.49 -22.52 31.10
C ARG A 633 30.10 -22.25 30.51
N PRO A 634 29.21 -23.27 30.36
CA PRO A 634 27.83 -23.04 29.94
C PRO A 634 27.04 -22.17 30.89
N GLN A 635 27.21 -22.34 32.22
CA GLN A 635 26.53 -21.53 33.22
C GLN A 635 26.92 -20.05 33.12
N LEU A 636 28.22 -19.75 32.95
CA LEU A 636 28.70 -18.38 32.78
C LEU A 636 28.22 -17.76 31.46
N ALA A 637 28.22 -18.54 30.37
CA ALA A 637 27.69 -18.09 29.08
C ALA A 637 26.18 -17.80 29.14
N TRP A 638 25.42 -18.65 29.84
CA TRP A 638 23.98 -18.46 30.04
C TRP A 638 23.67 -17.21 30.85
N ILE A 639 24.42 -16.92 31.92
CA ILE A 639 24.25 -15.69 32.71
C ILE A 639 24.37 -14.45 31.81
N LEU A 640 25.38 -14.43 30.94
CA LEU A 640 25.62 -13.33 30.02
C LEU A 640 24.53 -13.23 28.93
N ALA A 641 24.14 -14.37 28.35
CA ALA A 641 23.07 -14.42 27.34
C ALA A 641 21.71 -14.03 27.93
N ALA A 642 21.37 -14.50 29.14
CA ALA A 642 20.11 -14.23 29.80
C ALA A 642 19.89 -12.72 30.03
N ASP A 643 20.94 -11.97 30.34
CA ASP A 643 20.83 -10.51 30.48
C ASP A 643 20.56 -9.83 29.13
N ALA A 644 21.15 -10.29 28.03
CA ALA A 644 20.80 -9.83 26.69
C ALA A 644 19.35 -10.20 26.30
N LEU A 645 18.89 -11.40 26.65
CA LEU A 645 17.52 -11.83 26.37
C LEU A 645 16.48 -11.02 27.14
N LYS A 646 16.73 -10.67 28.40
CA LYS A 646 15.86 -9.75 29.17
C LYS A 646 15.75 -8.38 28.51
N VAL A 647 16.88 -7.86 28.01
CA VAL A 647 16.93 -6.58 27.29
C VAL A 647 16.13 -6.64 25.99
N ALA A 648 16.25 -7.74 25.25
CA ALA A 648 15.46 -7.97 24.05
C ALA A 648 13.96 -8.06 24.37
N GLY A 649 13.57 -8.85 25.38
CA GLY A 649 12.18 -8.99 25.81
C GLY A 649 11.55 -7.66 26.24
N ALA A 650 12.25 -6.88 27.08
CA ALA A 650 11.81 -5.54 27.46
C ALA A 650 11.70 -4.61 26.24
N GLY A 651 12.64 -4.72 25.30
CA GLY A 651 12.59 -3.99 24.04
C GLY A 651 11.37 -4.35 23.19
N LEU A 652 10.98 -5.63 23.10
CA LEU A 652 9.78 -6.05 22.38
C LEU A 652 8.51 -5.48 23.02
N VAL A 653 8.41 -5.50 24.35
CA VAL A 653 7.24 -4.93 25.07
C VAL A 653 7.13 -3.43 24.82
N LEU A 654 8.24 -2.70 24.99
CA LEU A 654 8.26 -1.25 24.73
C LEU A 654 8.00 -0.92 23.27
N GLY A 655 8.55 -1.72 22.34
CA GLY A 655 8.34 -1.58 20.91
C GLY A 655 6.89 -1.86 20.51
N LEU A 656 6.25 -2.88 21.10
CA LEU A 656 4.84 -3.16 20.88
C LEU A 656 3.96 -1.98 21.31
N ALA A 657 4.18 -1.45 22.52
CA ALA A 657 3.41 -0.33 23.04
C ALA A 657 3.63 0.95 22.22
N GLY A 658 4.89 1.35 22.02
CA GLY A 658 5.26 2.55 21.26
C GLY A 658 4.87 2.46 19.78
N GLY A 659 5.09 1.30 19.16
CA GLY A 659 4.72 1.02 17.78
C GLY A 659 3.21 1.03 17.56
N SER A 660 2.43 0.43 18.46
CA SER A 660 0.97 0.45 18.38
C SER A 660 0.41 1.87 18.49
N LEU A 661 0.91 2.66 19.44
CA LEU A 661 0.54 4.06 19.58
C LEU A 661 0.90 4.86 18.33
N THR A 662 2.12 4.68 17.81
CA THR A 662 2.62 5.41 16.63
C THR A 662 1.82 5.05 15.39
N GLY A 663 1.58 3.75 15.14
CA GLY A 663 0.77 3.27 14.02
C GLY A 663 -0.66 3.81 14.09
N TRP A 664 -1.26 3.84 15.28
CA TRP A 664 -2.57 4.44 15.49
C TRP A 664 -2.57 5.96 15.23
N LEU A 665 -1.59 6.71 15.73
CA LEU A 665 -1.47 8.16 15.46
C LEU A 665 -1.30 8.46 13.96
N CYS A 666 -0.56 7.62 13.23
CA CYS A 666 -0.43 7.72 11.78
C CYS A 666 -1.76 7.57 11.03
N THR A 667 -2.75 6.86 11.60
CA THR A 667 -4.09 6.77 11.00
C THR A 667 -4.78 8.13 10.98
N PHE A 668 -4.61 8.96 12.01
CA PHE A 668 -5.18 10.33 12.04
C PHE A 668 -4.52 11.26 11.03
N ALA A 669 -3.20 11.19 10.88
CA ALA A 669 -2.48 11.93 9.85
C ALA A 669 -2.97 11.54 8.44
N THR A 670 -3.17 10.23 8.23
CA THR A 670 -3.71 9.70 6.97
C THR A 670 -5.15 10.16 6.75
N ARG A 671 -5.99 10.15 7.80
CA ARG A 671 -7.36 10.65 7.74
C ARG A 671 -7.41 12.13 7.39
N LYS A 672 -6.49 12.96 7.91
CA LYS A 672 -6.38 14.37 7.53
C LYS A 672 -5.95 14.54 6.07
N MET A 673 -5.01 13.72 5.60
CA MET A 673 -4.57 13.73 4.20
C MET A 673 -5.67 13.24 3.24
N MET A 674 -6.51 12.32 3.71
CA MET A 674 -7.68 11.78 3.00
C MET A 674 -8.99 12.32 3.61
N ALA A 675 -9.01 13.59 4.03
CA ALA A 675 -10.16 14.19 4.72
C ALA A 675 -11.46 14.03 3.92
N ASN A 676 -11.35 14.05 2.60
CA ASN A 676 -12.46 13.95 1.65
C ASN A 676 -13.20 12.59 1.70
N TRP A 677 -12.60 11.53 2.26
CA TRP A 677 -13.19 10.17 2.29
C TRP A 677 -13.82 9.83 3.64
N GLY A 678 -13.69 10.68 4.66
CA GLY A 678 -14.35 10.49 5.95
C GLY A 678 -14.01 9.18 6.68
N LEU A 679 -12.81 8.65 6.46
CA LEU A 679 -12.35 7.36 7.01
C LEU A 679 -12.51 7.28 8.54
N PRO A 680 -12.98 6.14 9.09
CA PRO A 680 -13.10 5.93 10.52
C PRO A 680 -11.73 5.87 11.21
N ALA A 681 -11.68 6.31 12.47
CA ALA A 681 -10.47 6.24 13.31
C ALA A 681 -10.33 4.86 14.00
N GLY A 682 -10.35 3.79 13.21
CA GLY A 682 -10.24 2.43 13.73
C GLY A 682 -8.85 2.14 14.30
N PHE A 683 -8.79 1.34 15.36
CA PHE A 683 -7.57 0.70 15.83
C PHE A 683 -7.65 -0.80 15.54
N ALA A 684 -6.65 -1.35 14.85
CA ALA A 684 -6.52 -2.77 14.60
C ALA A 684 -5.07 -3.22 14.80
N LEU A 685 -4.87 -4.19 15.69
CA LEU A 685 -3.58 -4.81 15.96
C LEU A 685 -3.55 -6.24 15.37
N PRO A 686 -2.81 -6.49 14.28
CA PRO A 686 -2.76 -7.81 13.65
C PRO A 686 -1.84 -8.75 14.45
N TRP A 687 -2.39 -9.35 15.51
CA TRP A 687 -1.65 -10.22 16.45
C TRP A 687 -0.82 -11.31 15.76
N GLY A 688 -1.32 -11.92 14.68
CA GLY A 688 -0.59 -12.94 13.94
C GLY A 688 0.68 -12.42 13.26
N ALA A 689 0.62 -11.26 12.61
CA ALA A 689 1.79 -10.64 11.97
C ALA A 689 2.80 -10.13 13.01
N VAL A 690 2.29 -9.42 14.02
CA VAL A 690 3.09 -8.87 15.12
C VAL A 690 3.76 -9.97 15.94
N GLY A 691 3.04 -11.05 16.24
CA GLY A 691 3.55 -12.21 16.97
C GLY A 691 4.65 -12.93 16.20
N ARG A 692 4.46 -13.19 14.89
CA ARG A 692 5.52 -13.77 14.04
C ARG A 692 6.75 -12.88 13.99
N GLY A 693 6.57 -11.57 13.83
CA GLY A 693 7.66 -10.60 13.87
C GLY A 693 8.41 -10.60 15.21
N ALA A 694 7.68 -10.62 16.34
CA ALA A 694 8.28 -10.68 17.67
C ALA A 694 9.09 -11.96 17.88
N CYS A 695 8.55 -13.12 17.47
CA CYS A 695 9.24 -14.41 17.55
C CYS A 695 10.52 -14.41 16.72
N LEU A 696 10.47 -13.95 15.47
CA LEU A 696 11.64 -13.88 14.59
C LEU A 696 12.69 -12.90 15.14
N ALA A 697 12.27 -11.72 15.60
CA ALA A 697 13.16 -10.73 16.20
C ALA A 697 13.87 -11.29 17.45
N PHE A 698 13.13 -11.96 18.33
CA PHE A 698 13.69 -12.60 19.51
C PHE A 698 14.63 -13.76 19.14
N ALA A 699 14.24 -14.58 18.16
CA ALA A 699 15.07 -15.68 17.65
C ALA A 699 16.40 -15.17 17.08
N CYS A 700 16.42 -14.04 16.35
CA CYS A 700 17.66 -13.41 15.91
C CYS A 700 18.59 -13.07 17.08
N VAL A 701 18.05 -12.53 18.17
CA VAL A 701 18.85 -12.24 19.37
C VAL A 701 19.33 -13.51 20.05
N VAL A 702 18.50 -14.55 20.16
CA VAL A 702 18.91 -15.85 20.74
C VAL A 702 20.06 -16.47 19.95
N LEU A 703 19.91 -16.55 18.62
CA LEU A 703 20.91 -17.10 17.71
C LEU A 703 22.22 -16.33 17.72
N LEU A 704 22.19 -15.02 17.99
CA LEU A 704 23.38 -14.20 18.16
C LEU A 704 23.98 -14.32 19.58
N ALA A 705 23.14 -14.25 20.61
CA ALA A 705 23.59 -14.10 21.99
C ALA A 705 24.24 -15.37 22.54
N LEU A 706 23.68 -16.55 22.26
CA LEU A 706 24.21 -17.81 22.79
C LEU A 706 25.62 -18.12 22.27
N PRO A 707 25.91 -18.09 20.94
CA PRO A 707 27.25 -18.36 20.44
C PRO A 707 28.26 -17.28 20.82
N VAL A 708 27.84 -16.01 20.82
CA VAL A 708 28.72 -14.89 21.19
C VAL A 708 29.08 -14.96 22.68
N ALA A 709 28.12 -15.21 23.56
CA ALA A 709 28.39 -15.39 24.98
C ALA A 709 29.34 -16.57 25.23
N TRP A 710 29.10 -17.70 24.57
CA TRP A 710 29.97 -18.87 24.65
C TRP A 710 31.41 -18.55 24.22
N THR A 711 31.59 -17.91 23.06
CA THR A 711 32.92 -17.60 22.53
C THR A 711 33.66 -16.57 23.38
N LEU A 712 32.97 -15.56 23.93
CA LEU A 712 33.55 -14.57 24.83
C LEU A 712 34.05 -15.22 26.13
N VAL A 713 33.23 -16.08 26.74
CA VAL A 713 33.61 -16.84 27.93
C VAL A 713 34.81 -17.74 27.63
N CYS A 714 34.78 -18.51 26.53
CA CYS A 714 35.89 -19.37 26.12
C CYS A 714 37.20 -18.61 25.88
N ARG A 715 37.15 -17.44 25.21
CA ARG A 715 38.33 -16.61 24.93
C ARG A 715 38.91 -15.99 26.20
N ALA A 716 38.06 -15.49 27.09
CA ALA A 716 38.50 -14.96 28.38
C ALA A 716 39.28 -15.99 29.20
N MET A 717 38.98 -17.28 28.99
CA MET A 717 39.64 -18.39 29.67
C MET A 717 40.91 -18.92 28.99
N ARG A 718 41.17 -18.64 27.70
CA ARG A 718 42.43 -19.03 27.02
C ARG A 718 43.60 -18.10 27.31
N ARG A 719 43.35 -16.85 27.73
CA ARG A 719 44.40 -15.87 28.07
C ARG A 719 44.92 -16.05 29.51
N ARG A 720 45.27 -17.28 29.87
CA ARG A 720 46.08 -17.54 31.07
C ARG A 720 47.55 -17.38 30.71
#